data_AF-A9L1R1-F1
#
_entry.id   AF-A9L1R1-F1
#
_cell.length_a   1.000
_cell.length_b   1.000
_cell.length_c   1.000
_cell.angle_alpha   90.00
_cell.angle_beta   90.00
_cell.angle_gamma   90.00
#
_symmetry.space_group_name_H-M   'P 1'
#
loop_
_entity.id
_entity.type
_entity.pdbx_description
1 polymer ?
#
loop_
_entity_poly.entity_id
_entity_poly.type
_entity_poly.pdbx_seq_one_letter_code
_entity_poly.pdbx_strand_id
1 'polypeptide(L)'
;MTISRLDLKVFKPELLGSSDDAGGQRTKLAVESGKLNELFRAISDIDHAQSAVDIVKCYPALDTPDTSILLDGHVFMSQKPTDNLVSLLIAEAATLDDADRMTDMVEILESSVRAGQLIRNRLIGFLEGQDSFPKSYLQSSYLFNGTEYWSNVTLLQGQTVVISVEYPGAESALYPRFEHFCQIQETVTGGPTGIVKFKPAIPFITPNYDITINGESGCTKLRYTSDNDGIKYHGVTKLTAASTTNTLAVESTQTELLPKVKTVNPLTGKSIVEGGSGDVPSTVIKNNVSQPYIYGQYTYIFDVPDILDNDFVNEVLGFKPRLTASNFSYWNISVTGTTVTANTTSNLPGVDTLTIEYVSAAKYGVYSSETAFPDFKKISLGTTKMVLTFLNTAHGSVSMIETSSGNFVSGGVRLAQLDYHTGAVTKFLDARGDFTLHYDCLIEESTSSANTVSFALATDSPIYDTFYVTISNAAGDTLLSGSSDSAGVITGLGISGNITDSNVQLTFAQAVDLTTLRYDISETVTLSPPPELYGLNPLRIKNGGVVNAFTAWNTISVQQTEIQVLSNPAPAQTYNARANARFVDITDAEGKSLWTLANAHYTWVKATGVVTLNSDFTGFTAPFILTDTIGEIALVTDVQEQALILASPLSQSYPIGANVSSVQNLGDLQARIGTVRDMTAWANNWDLDGSPATGNMNTVDFPIEVRNDTAVNEDWVLIFTSATAFRCVGRRLGQIATGDTLNDFAPVNPLTLQPYFIIRTGAFGGGWQAGEAIRFMSYAASKPVMLLRTVQSGHSQITTDRAVLAFRGNES
;
A
#
# COMPACT_ATOMS: atom_id res chain seq x y z
N MET A 1 32.29 1.03 28.75
CA MET A 1 32.16 2.44 29.17
C MET A 1 30.69 2.75 29.41
N THR A 2 30.31 3.77 30.18
CA THR A 2 28.89 4.15 30.26
C THR A 2 28.45 4.81 28.96
N ILE A 3 27.43 4.27 28.29
CA ILE A 3 26.91 4.85 27.04
C ILE A 3 26.05 6.08 27.38
N SER A 4 26.34 7.22 26.75
CA SER A 4 25.63 8.49 26.94
C SER A 4 24.93 8.96 25.67
N ARG A 5 24.12 10.01 25.79
CA ARG A 5 23.49 10.67 24.63
C ARG A 5 24.51 11.17 23.59
N LEU A 6 25.75 11.49 23.98
CA LEU A 6 26.76 11.96 23.04
C LEU A 6 27.25 10.85 22.11
N ASP A 7 27.19 9.61 22.58
CA ASP A 7 27.73 8.46 21.86
C ASP A 7 26.75 7.92 20.81
N LEU A 8 25.47 8.34 20.87
CA LEU A 8 24.47 8.01 19.86
C LEU A 8 24.48 9.07 18.76
N LYS A 9 24.97 8.70 17.58
CA LYS A 9 25.06 9.60 16.42
C LYS A 9 24.24 9.06 15.25
N VAL A 10 23.76 9.97 14.41
CA VAL A 10 23.33 9.64 13.05
C VAL A 10 24.34 10.28 12.12
N PHE A 11 25.05 9.47 11.34
CA PHE A 11 26.05 9.96 10.39
C PHE A 11 25.46 10.12 8.99
N LYS A 12 26.01 11.08 8.24
CA LYS A 12 25.68 11.36 6.85
C LYS A 12 26.37 10.37 5.91
N PRO A 13 25.77 10.07 4.75
CA PRO A 13 26.43 9.32 3.69
C PRO A 13 27.50 10.19 3.00
N GLU A 14 28.26 9.61 2.08
CA GLU A 14 29.26 10.32 1.27
C GLU A 14 28.65 11.50 0.51
N LEU A 15 27.44 11.34 -0.01
CA LEU A 15 26.73 12.39 -0.73
C LEU A 15 25.25 12.41 -0.33
N LEU A 16 24.77 13.58 0.11
CA LEU A 16 23.35 13.88 0.24
C LEU A 16 22.86 14.58 -1.04
N GLY A 17 21.61 14.35 -1.43
CA GLY A 17 20.99 14.98 -2.58
C GLY A 17 20.10 14.03 -3.37
N SER A 18 19.71 14.46 -4.56
CA SER A 18 18.82 13.73 -5.47
C SER A 18 19.52 13.23 -6.75
N SER A 19 20.85 13.34 -6.83
CA SER A 19 21.62 12.80 -7.96
C SER A 19 21.73 11.28 -7.86
N ASP A 20 21.97 10.62 -8.98
CA ASP A 20 22.22 9.17 -9.06
C ASP A 20 23.34 8.71 -8.11
N ASP A 21 24.36 9.56 -7.89
CA ASP A 21 25.50 9.30 -6.99
C ASP A 21 25.20 9.52 -5.49
N ALA A 22 24.01 10.00 -5.12
CA ALA A 22 23.66 10.24 -3.71
C ALA A 22 23.58 8.92 -2.94
N GLY A 23 23.83 8.97 -1.62
CA GLY A 23 24.06 7.77 -0.81
C GLY A 23 25.54 7.40 -0.75
N GLY A 24 25.84 6.11 -0.87
CA GLY A 24 27.18 5.57 -0.63
C GLY A 24 27.53 5.49 0.85
N GLN A 25 28.82 5.36 1.15
CA GLN A 25 29.30 4.89 2.45
C GLN A 25 29.03 5.85 3.61
N ARG A 26 29.09 5.31 4.84
CA ARG A 26 29.01 6.12 6.06
C ARG A 26 30.25 7.02 6.21
N THR A 27 30.02 8.31 6.45
CA THR A 27 31.07 9.27 6.82
C THR A 27 31.17 9.46 8.33
N LYS A 28 32.13 10.29 8.79
CA LYS A 28 32.19 10.77 10.18
C LYS A 28 31.46 12.10 10.42
N LEU A 29 30.73 12.60 9.42
CA LEU A 29 29.95 13.83 9.54
C LEU A 29 28.61 13.50 10.21
N ALA A 30 28.46 13.88 11.48
CA ALA A 30 27.21 13.68 12.21
C ALA A 30 26.14 14.68 11.74
N VAL A 31 24.89 14.23 11.74
CA VAL A 31 23.70 15.10 11.66
C VAL A 31 23.65 15.95 12.93
N GLU A 32 23.61 17.26 12.77
CA GLU A 32 23.48 18.18 13.89
C GLU A 32 22.02 18.21 14.38
N SER A 33 21.80 17.80 15.63
CA SER A 33 20.46 17.84 16.23
C SER A 33 19.95 19.28 16.33
N GLY A 34 18.68 19.51 15.96
CA GLY A 34 18.02 20.82 16.02
C GLY A 34 18.27 21.72 14.80
N LYS A 35 19.28 21.41 13.98
CA LYS A 35 19.55 22.15 12.75
C LYS A 35 18.65 21.69 11.61
N LEU A 36 18.07 22.64 10.91
CA LEU A 36 17.15 22.37 9.80
C LEU A 36 17.90 21.87 8.58
N ASN A 37 17.24 20.99 7.82
CA ASN A 37 17.68 20.49 6.52
C ASN A 37 19.03 19.73 6.52
N GLU A 38 19.33 19.03 7.61
CA GLU A 38 20.57 18.26 7.74
C GLU A 38 20.57 16.92 6.98
N LEU A 39 19.39 16.35 6.72
CA LEU A 39 19.20 15.11 5.94
C LEU A 39 18.43 15.38 4.65
N PHE A 40 17.24 15.95 4.76
CA PHE A 40 16.45 16.40 3.62
C PHE A 40 16.72 17.87 3.30
N ARG A 41 16.67 18.24 2.02
CA ARG A 41 16.65 19.65 1.60
C ARG A 41 15.33 20.33 2.03
N ALA A 42 15.33 21.66 2.04
CA ALA A 42 14.07 22.40 2.17
C ALA A 42 13.11 22.02 1.03
N ILE A 43 11.81 21.93 1.33
CA ILE A 43 10.78 21.75 0.31
C ILE A 43 10.65 23.08 -0.44
N SER A 44 10.75 23.03 -1.77
CA SER A 44 10.59 24.23 -2.60
C SER A 44 9.13 24.47 -2.99
N ASP A 45 8.81 25.70 -3.41
CA ASP A 45 7.48 26.03 -3.95
C ASP A 45 7.09 25.14 -5.14
N ILE A 46 8.08 24.70 -5.93
CA ILE A 46 7.87 23.79 -7.07
C ILE A 46 7.53 22.38 -6.57
N ASP A 47 8.19 21.90 -5.52
CA ASP A 47 7.91 20.57 -4.94
C ASP A 47 6.46 20.52 -4.41
N HIS A 48 5.95 21.60 -3.81
CA HIS A 48 4.53 21.71 -3.42
C HIS A 48 3.58 21.81 -4.61
N ALA A 49 3.98 22.45 -5.72
CA ALA A 49 3.13 22.59 -6.89
C ALA A 49 3.01 21.28 -7.69
N GLN A 50 4.13 20.60 -7.93
CA GLN A 50 4.20 19.44 -8.84
C GLN A 50 4.17 18.09 -8.13
N SER A 51 4.35 18.08 -6.80
CA SER A 51 4.70 16.92 -5.99
C SER A 51 6.17 16.52 -6.11
N ALA A 52 6.71 15.92 -5.05
CA ALA A 52 8.09 15.42 -5.03
C ALA A 52 8.22 14.18 -4.15
N VAL A 53 9.23 13.35 -4.43
CA VAL A 53 9.70 12.29 -3.54
C VAL A 53 11.20 12.51 -3.32
N ASP A 54 11.62 12.63 -2.06
CA ASP A 54 13.03 12.67 -1.69
C ASP A 54 13.41 11.36 -0.98
N ILE A 55 14.56 10.79 -1.35
CA ILE A 55 15.12 9.57 -0.76
C ILE A 55 16.46 9.93 -0.14
N VAL A 56 16.70 9.55 1.11
CA VAL A 56 17.95 9.85 1.82
C VAL A 56 18.42 8.64 2.61
N LYS A 57 19.70 8.27 2.46
CA LYS A 57 20.36 7.27 3.32
C LYS A 57 21.03 7.96 4.50
N CYS A 58 20.97 7.36 5.69
CA CYS A 58 21.69 7.82 6.88
C CYS A 58 22.11 6.65 7.77
N TYR A 59 22.95 6.92 8.77
CA TYR A 59 23.63 5.88 9.55
C TYR A 59 23.54 6.11 11.05
N PRO A 60 22.49 5.63 11.72
CA PRO A 60 22.48 5.51 13.18
C PRO A 60 23.65 4.64 13.64
N ALA A 61 24.41 5.15 14.61
CA ALA A 61 25.68 4.56 15.03
C ALA A 61 25.96 4.80 16.51
N LEU A 62 26.59 3.81 17.14
CA LEU A 62 27.25 3.95 18.43
C LEU A 62 28.70 4.42 18.20
N ASP A 63 29.08 5.54 18.79
CA ASP A 63 30.39 6.20 18.60
C ASP A 63 31.17 6.23 19.92
N THR A 64 31.37 5.07 20.54
CA THR A 64 32.17 4.96 21.77
C THR A 64 33.64 4.62 21.47
N PRO A 65 34.58 5.09 22.30
CA PRO A 65 36.00 4.77 22.20
C PRO A 65 36.37 3.35 22.63
N ASP A 66 35.43 2.39 22.59
CA ASP A 66 35.62 1.00 23.01
C ASP A 66 34.69 0.05 22.21
N THR A 67 34.48 -1.17 22.71
CA THR A 67 33.57 -2.18 22.12
C THR A 67 32.28 -2.34 22.92
N SER A 68 31.83 -1.29 23.62
CA SER A 68 30.53 -1.32 24.32
C SER A 68 29.41 -1.70 23.34
N ILE A 69 28.40 -2.42 23.83
CA ILE A 69 27.28 -2.89 23.01
C ILE A 69 26.10 -1.97 23.28
N LEU A 70 25.51 -1.42 22.22
CA LEU A 70 24.17 -0.84 22.31
C LEU A 70 23.16 -1.94 21.99
N LEU A 71 22.38 -2.35 22.99
CA LEU A 71 21.34 -3.36 22.83
C LEU A 71 20.11 -2.75 22.15
N ASP A 72 19.51 -3.51 21.24
CA ASP A 72 18.28 -3.14 20.53
C ASP A 72 18.32 -1.69 19.99
N GLY A 73 19.38 -1.34 19.26
CA GLY A 73 19.43 -0.06 18.56
C GLY A 73 18.23 0.05 17.62
N HIS A 74 17.49 1.15 17.67
CA HIS A 74 16.28 1.31 16.87
C HIS A 74 16.02 2.77 16.50
N VAL A 75 15.32 2.95 15.38
CA VAL A 75 14.93 4.27 14.87
C VAL A 75 13.44 4.37 14.60
N PHE A 76 12.90 5.58 14.74
CA PHE A 76 11.52 5.91 14.41
C PHE A 76 11.36 7.43 14.26
N MET A 77 10.26 7.84 13.62
CA MET A 77 9.89 9.25 13.49
C MET A 77 9.21 9.73 14.78
N SER A 78 9.94 10.42 15.66
CA SER A 78 9.39 10.89 16.95
C SER A 78 8.38 12.04 16.83
N GLN A 79 8.41 12.77 15.71
CA GLN A 79 7.46 13.84 15.42
C GLN A 79 7.03 13.76 13.95
N LYS A 80 5.71 13.71 13.71
CA LYS A 80 5.10 13.83 12.37
C LYS A 80 5.26 15.27 11.84
N PRO A 81 5.44 15.46 10.51
CA PRO A 81 5.26 16.76 9.87
C PRO A 81 3.96 17.44 10.29
N THR A 82 3.99 18.77 10.32
CA THR A 82 2.80 19.59 10.56
C THR A 82 1.99 19.75 9.28
N ASP A 83 2.65 19.67 8.12
CA ASP A 83 1.97 19.67 6.82
C ASP A 83 1.32 18.32 6.52
N ASN A 84 0.01 18.32 6.27
CA ASN A 84 -0.73 17.13 5.90
C ASN A 84 -0.40 16.64 4.47
N LEU A 85 0.17 17.50 3.62
CA LEU A 85 0.66 17.15 2.29
C LEU A 85 2.03 16.47 2.32
N VAL A 86 2.71 16.47 3.48
CA VAL A 86 4.05 15.91 3.63
C VAL A 86 3.98 14.62 4.46
N SER A 87 4.42 13.54 3.84
CA SER A 87 4.55 12.23 4.49
C SER A 87 6.01 11.84 4.63
N LEU A 88 6.34 11.16 5.74
CA LEU A 88 7.67 10.62 6.00
C LEU A 88 7.59 9.14 6.34
N LEU A 89 8.46 8.37 5.71
CA LEU A 89 8.56 6.92 5.86
C LEU A 89 10.02 6.52 6.03
N ILE A 90 10.23 5.41 6.70
CA ILE A 90 11.49 4.65 6.67
C ILE A 90 11.23 3.38 5.86
N ALA A 91 12.05 3.11 4.84
CA ALA A 91 12.03 1.86 4.12
C ALA A 91 13.11 0.92 4.69
N GLU A 92 12.66 -0.18 5.30
CA GLU A 92 13.50 -1.28 5.76
C GLU A 92 13.56 -2.35 4.67
N ALA A 93 14.75 -2.58 4.12
CA ALA A 93 15.03 -3.66 3.18
C ALA A 93 16.28 -4.41 3.62
N ALA A 94 16.24 -5.75 3.57
CA ALA A 94 17.39 -6.58 3.95
C ALA A 94 18.58 -6.45 2.99
N THR A 95 18.32 -5.96 1.78
CA THR A 95 19.33 -5.74 0.74
C THR A 95 20.00 -4.38 0.82
N LEU A 96 19.50 -3.45 1.65
CA LEU A 96 20.09 -2.12 1.80
C LEU A 96 21.45 -2.22 2.48
N ASP A 97 22.49 -1.72 1.83
CA ASP A 97 23.86 -1.74 2.32
C ASP A 97 24.56 -0.37 2.31
N ASP A 98 25.81 -0.36 2.77
CA ASP A 98 26.59 0.87 2.85
C ASP A 98 26.98 1.40 1.46
N ALA A 99 27.18 0.55 0.46
CA ALA A 99 27.61 0.95 -0.88
C ALA A 99 26.49 1.55 -1.73
N ASP A 100 25.23 1.18 -1.44
CA ASP A 100 24.06 1.56 -2.22
C ASP A 100 23.97 3.07 -2.50
N ARG A 101 23.74 3.39 -3.77
CA ARG A 101 23.50 4.74 -4.28
C ARG A 101 22.03 4.97 -4.55
N MET A 102 21.66 6.16 -5.02
CA MET A 102 20.27 6.51 -5.32
C MET A 102 19.63 5.52 -6.29
N THR A 103 20.36 5.10 -7.31
CA THR A 103 19.89 4.09 -8.29
C THR A 103 19.56 2.75 -7.62
N ASP A 104 20.38 2.30 -6.68
CA ASP A 104 20.17 1.04 -5.96
C ASP A 104 19.00 1.17 -4.99
N MET A 105 18.89 2.30 -4.29
CA MET A 105 17.76 2.59 -3.40
C MET A 105 16.42 2.66 -4.15
N VAL A 106 16.39 3.30 -5.32
CA VAL A 106 15.22 3.33 -6.20
C VAL A 106 14.85 1.92 -6.66
N GLU A 107 15.83 1.12 -7.09
CA GLU A 107 15.59 -0.27 -7.49
C GLU A 107 15.08 -1.13 -6.33
N ILE A 108 15.57 -0.89 -5.11
CA ILE A 108 15.02 -1.51 -3.89
C ILE A 108 13.54 -1.14 -3.74
N LEU A 109 13.14 0.13 -3.84
CA LEU A 109 11.74 0.55 -3.70
C LEU A 109 10.84 -0.02 -4.81
N GLU A 110 11.33 -0.03 -6.04
CA GLU A 110 10.67 -0.62 -7.21
C GLU A 110 10.74 -2.16 -7.23
N SER A 111 11.23 -2.77 -6.14
CA SER A 111 11.27 -4.23 -5.99
C SER A 111 10.02 -4.89 -5.47
N SER A 112 9.04 -4.07 -5.06
CA SER A 112 7.80 -4.58 -4.51
C SER A 112 6.92 -5.31 -5.54
N VAL A 113 7.05 -4.98 -6.84
CA VAL A 113 6.38 -5.68 -7.93
C VAL A 113 7.41 -6.16 -8.96
N ARG A 114 7.37 -7.45 -9.28
CA ARG A 114 8.32 -8.14 -10.18
C ARG A 114 7.59 -8.88 -11.29
N ALA A 115 8.30 -9.26 -12.35
CA ALA A 115 7.78 -10.16 -13.35
C ALA A 115 7.38 -11.51 -12.74
N GLY A 116 6.10 -11.88 -12.90
CA GLY A 116 5.50 -13.07 -12.32
C GLY A 116 5.31 -14.20 -13.33
N GLN A 117 4.19 -14.92 -13.17
CA GLN A 117 3.86 -16.08 -13.98
C GLN A 117 3.81 -15.74 -15.48
N LEU A 118 4.38 -16.63 -16.28
CA LEU A 118 4.33 -16.55 -17.73
C LEU A 118 2.89 -16.68 -18.24
N ILE A 119 2.43 -15.67 -18.98
CA ILE A 119 1.19 -15.72 -19.77
C ILE A 119 1.51 -16.37 -21.12
N ARG A 120 2.59 -15.90 -21.77
CA ARG A 120 2.97 -16.36 -23.11
C ARG A 120 4.47 -16.22 -23.35
N ASN A 121 5.09 -17.30 -23.83
CA ASN A 121 6.35 -17.20 -24.58
C ASN A 121 6.00 -16.98 -26.07
N ARG A 122 6.84 -16.29 -26.85
CA ARG A 122 6.58 -16.00 -28.28
C ARG A 122 5.53 -14.89 -28.52
N LEU A 123 5.69 -13.76 -27.85
CA LEU A 123 4.96 -12.53 -28.19
C LEU A 123 5.50 -11.91 -29.51
N ILE A 124 4.81 -10.90 -30.06
CA ILE A 124 5.33 -10.13 -31.20
C ILE A 124 6.61 -9.39 -30.84
N GLY A 125 7.41 -9.09 -31.87
CA GLY A 125 8.44 -8.06 -31.78
C GLY A 125 7.78 -6.68 -31.79
N PHE A 126 8.24 -5.81 -30.91
CA PHE A 126 7.79 -4.42 -30.80
C PHE A 126 8.83 -3.49 -31.39
N LEU A 127 8.35 -2.39 -31.99
CA LEU A 127 9.17 -1.21 -32.26
C LEU A 127 9.20 -0.30 -31.02
N GLU A 128 10.23 0.54 -30.93
CA GLU A 128 10.27 1.63 -29.95
C GLU A 128 9.04 2.55 -30.12
N GLY A 129 8.39 2.90 -29.00
CA GLY A 129 7.18 3.71 -28.97
C GLY A 129 5.89 2.96 -29.30
N GLN A 130 5.93 1.65 -29.57
CA GLN A 130 4.74 0.85 -29.79
C GLN A 130 4.03 0.52 -28.46
N ASP A 131 2.72 0.71 -28.41
CA ASP A 131 1.87 0.61 -27.20
C ASP A 131 0.71 -0.39 -27.35
N SER A 132 0.76 -1.22 -28.39
CA SER A 132 -0.30 -2.17 -28.68
C SER A 132 0.19 -3.43 -29.40
N PHE A 133 -0.55 -4.53 -29.22
CA PHE A 133 -0.34 -5.79 -29.94
C PHE A 133 -1.67 -6.50 -30.25
N PRO A 134 -1.73 -7.41 -31.23
CA PRO A 134 -2.97 -8.11 -31.55
C PRO A 134 -3.47 -8.99 -30.40
N LYS A 135 -4.76 -8.93 -30.08
CA LYS A 135 -5.32 -9.73 -28.96
C LYS A 135 -5.34 -11.24 -29.23
N SER A 136 -5.05 -11.69 -30.46
CA SER A 136 -4.84 -13.10 -30.79
C SER A 136 -3.67 -13.71 -30.03
N TYR A 137 -2.72 -12.90 -29.56
CA TYR A 137 -1.64 -13.36 -28.69
C TYR A 137 -2.11 -13.71 -27.27
N LEU A 138 -3.33 -13.34 -26.87
CA LEU A 138 -3.96 -13.78 -25.62
C LEU A 138 -4.75 -15.08 -25.77
N GLN A 139 -4.64 -15.74 -26.92
CA GLN A 139 -5.32 -16.99 -27.22
C GLN A 139 -4.30 -18.12 -27.45
N SER A 140 -4.52 -19.27 -26.82
CA SER A 140 -3.79 -20.51 -27.09
C SER A 140 -4.76 -21.64 -27.39
N SER A 141 -4.36 -22.57 -28.26
CA SER A 141 -5.11 -23.81 -28.46
C SER A 141 -4.29 -25.03 -28.04
N TYR A 142 -4.98 -26.06 -27.55
CA TYR A 142 -4.40 -27.37 -27.31
C TYR A 142 -5.35 -28.46 -27.79
N LEU A 143 -4.78 -29.57 -28.23
CA LEU A 143 -5.53 -30.74 -28.68
C LEU A 143 -5.67 -31.71 -27.50
N PHE A 144 -6.91 -32.06 -27.16
CA PHE A 144 -7.21 -33.12 -26.22
C PHE A 144 -8.26 -34.06 -26.84
N ASN A 145 -7.93 -35.35 -26.94
CA ASN A 145 -8.77 -36.36 -27.59
C ASN A 145 -9.25 -35.99 -29.01
N GLY A 146 -8.39 -35.38 -29.83
CA GLY A 146 -8.74 -34.97 -31.21
C GLY A 146 -9.72 -33.80 -31.31
N THR A 147 -10.08 -33.18 -30.17
CA THR A 147 -10.85 -31.93 -30.12
C THR A 147 -9.90 -30.79 -29.77
N GLU A 148 -9.97 -29.70 -30.54
CA GLU A 148 -9.21 -28.49 -30.28
C GLU A 148 -9.93 -27.64 -29.22
N TYR A 149 -9.24 -27.35 -28.11
CA TYR A 149 -9.73 -26.48 -27.05
C TYR A 149 -8.98 -25.15 -27.10
N TRP A 150 -9.72 -24.07 -26.97
CA TRP A 150 -9.19 -22.71 -26.93
C TRP A 150 -9.17 -22.22 -25.48
N SER A 151 -8.02 -21.72 -25.04
CA SER A 151 -7.85 -21.01 -23.79
C SER A 151 -7.60 -19.54 -24.10
N ASN A 152 -8.47 -18.68 -23.56
CA ASN A 152 -8.37 -17.23 -23.71
C ASN A 152 -7.95 -16.62 -22.38
N VAL A 153 -6.97 -15.72 -22.44
CA VAL A 153 -6.60 -14.86 -21.32
C VAL A 153 -7.43 -13.59 -21.41
N THR A 154 -8.01 -13.18 -20.28
CA THR A 154 -8.65 -11.87 -20.13
C THR A 154 -7.74 -10.99 -19.30
N LEU A 155 -7.40 -9.83 -19.85
CA LEU A 155 -6.73 -8.77 -19.12
C LEU A 155 -7.73 -7.68 -18.80
N LEU A 156 -7.71 -7.18 -17.57
CA LEU A 156 -8.64 -6.16 -17.11
C LEU A 156 -8.08 -4.76 -17.36
N GLN A 157 -8.94 -3.79 -17.62
CA GLN A 157 -8.55 -2.37 -17.60
C GLN A 157 -7.88 -2.04 -16.26
N GLY A 158 -6.77 -1.32 -16.32
CA GLY A 158 -5.98 -0.95 -15.14
C GLY A 158 -5.03 -2.04 -14.64
N GLN A 159 -5.10 -3.27 -15.15
CA GLN A 159 -4.20 -4.35 -14.76
C GLN A 159 -2.76 -4.09 -15.25
N THR A 160 -1.79 -4.22 -14.35
CA THR A 160 -0.37 -4.20 -14.70
C THR A 160 0.08 -5.58 -15.18
N VAL A 161 0.81 -5.61 -16.29
CA VAL A 161 1.46 -6.79 -16.88
C VAL A 161 2.91 -6.47 -17.19
N VAL A 162 3.71 -7.49 -17.46
CA VAL A 162 5.12 -7.33 -17.83
C VAL A 162 5.36 -7.89 -19.22
N ILE A 163 5.97 -7.08 -20.08
CA ILE A 163 6.56 -7.53 -21.35
C ILE A 163 8.07 -7.63 -21.12
N SER A 164 8.63 -8.83 -21.21
CA SER A 164 10.05 -9.06 -20.94
C SER A 164 10.78 -9.63 -22.15
N VAL A 165 12.08 -9.31 -22.25
CA VAL A 165 13.00 -9.96 -23.20
C VAL A 165 13.97 -10.83 -22.41
N GLU A 166 13.88 -12.13 -22.65
CA GLU A 166 14.60 -13.15 -21.88
C GLU A 166 15.24 -14.19 -22.81
N TYR A 167 16.51 -14.48 -22.57
CA TYR A 167 17.27 -15.55 -23.22
C TYR A 167 18.57 -15.83 -22.42
N PRO A 168 19.13 -17.06 -22.49
CA PRO A 168 20.37 -17.42 -21.82
C PRO A 168 21.59 -16.85 -22.54
N GLY A 169 22.75 -16.85 -21.89
CA GLY A 169 24.04 -16.51 -22.51
C GLY A 169 24.33 -15.01 -22.62
N ALA A 170 25.25 -14.66 -23.52
CA ALA A 170 25.73 -13.30 -23.70
C ALA A 170 24.62 -12.35 -24.14
N GLU A 171 24.60 -11.14 -23.60
CA GLU A 171 23.59 -10.14 -23.94
C GLU A 171 23.72 -9.68 -25.40
N SER A 172 22.57 -9.55 -26.08
CA SER A 172 22.49 -9.04 -27.44
C SER A 172 22.47 -7.52 -27.42
N ALA A 173 23.37 -6.89 -28.18
CA ALA A 173 23.42 -5.44 -28.31
C ALA A 173 22.16 -4.84 -28.97
N LEU A 174 21.44 -5.61 -29.79
CA LEU A 174 20.23 -5.16 -30.46
C LEU A 174 18.97 -5.40 -29.62
N TYR A 175 18.98 -6.44 -28.77
CA TYR A 175 17.83 -6.87 -27.98
C TYR A 175 18.26 -7.11 -26.53
N PRO A 176 18.60 -6.06 -25.77
CA PRO A 176 19.03 -6.22 -24.38
C PRO A 176 17.93 -6.87 -23.53
N ARG A 177 18.33 -7.58 -22.47
CA ARG A 177 17.37 -8.23 -21.55
C ARG A 177 16.74 -7.18 -20.67
N PHE A 178 15.41 -7.22 -20.51
CA PHE A 178 14.70 -6.28 -19.65
C PHE A 178 13.28 -6.74 -19.30
N GLU A 179 12.69 -6.01 -18.37
CA GLU A 179 11.29 -6.12 -17.94
C GLU A 179 10.59 -4.77 -18.13
N HIS A 180 9.54 -4.75 -18.96
CA HIS A 180 8.69 -3.58 -19.19
C HIS A 180 7.36 -3.74 -18.47
N PHE A 181 7.15 -2.96 -17.42
CA PHE A 181 5.88 -2.93 -16.70
C PHE A 181 4.92 -1.98 -17.43
N CYS A 182 3.74 -2.47 -17.79
CA CYS A 182 2.72 -1.68 -18.46
C CYS A 182 1.31 -2.00 -17.99
N GLN A 183 0.44 -1.00 -18.04
CA GLN A 183 -0.95 -1.06 -17.62
C GLN A 183 -1.89 -1.19 -18.81
N ILE A 184 -2.81 -2.13 -18.75
CA ILE A 184 -3.84 -2.37 -19.77
C ILE A 184 -4.89 -1.26 -19.76
N GLN A 185 -5.20 -0.73 -20.94
CA GLN A 185 -6.05 0.48 -21.06
C GLN A 185 -7.55 0.16 -21.14
N GLU A 186 -7.91 -1.03 -21.62
CA GLU A 186 -9.29 -1.46 -21.83
C GLU A 186 -9.38 -2.97 -21.52
N THR A 187 -10.45 -3.42 -20.86
CA THR A 187 -10.65 -4.85 -20.58
C THR A 187 -10.76 -5.63 -21.89
N VAL A 188 -9.91 -6.64 -22.06
CA VAL A 188 -9.75 -7.36 -23.32
C VAL A 188 -9.59 -8.87 -23.09
N THR A 189 -10.41 -9.65 -23.76
CA THR A 189 -10.33 -11.12 -23.81
C THR A 189 -9.73 -11.58 -25.13
N GLY A 190 -8.88 -12.61 -25.07
CA GLY A 190 -8.28 -13.25 -26.24
C GLY A 190 -9.29 -13.63 -27.32
N GLY A 191 -8.92 -13.38 -28.58
CA GLY A 191 -9.76 -13.66 -29.73
C GLY A 191 -9.08 -13.31 -31.06
N PRO A 192 -9.70 -13.66 -32.20
CA PRO A 192 -9.05 -13.61 -33.51
C PRO A 192 -8.82 -12.20 -34.05
N THR A 193 -9.59 -11.21 -33.60
CA THR A 193 -9.54 -9.82 -34.11
C THR A 193 -9.55 -8.79 -32.98
N GLY A 194 -8.79 -7.70 -33.17
CA GLY A 194 -8.68 -6.60 -32.21
C GLY A 194 -7.28 -6.46 -31.61
N ILE A 195 -7.12 -5.47 -30.74
CA ILE A 195 -5.84 -5.08 -30.17
C ILE A 195 -5.91 -5.03 -28.64
N VAL A 196 -4.78 -5.31 -28.01
CA VAL A 196 -4.50 -4.97 -26.62
C VAL A 196 -3.75 -3.64 -26.64
N LYS A 197 -4.23 -2.64 -25.90
CA LYS A 197 -3.55 -1.36 -25.70
C LYS A 197 -2.99 -1.31 -24.28
N PHE A 198 -1.78 -0.81 -24.12
CA PHE A 198 -1.12 -0.69 -22.83
C PHE A 198 -0.33 0.62 -22.74
N LYS A 199 -0.01 1.06 -21.51
CA LYS A 199 0.88 2.20 -21.26
C LYS A 199 1.80 1.94 -20.06
N PRO A 200 3.05 2.41 -20.04
CA PRO A 200 3.72 3.17 -21.11
C PRO A 200 4.06 2.30 -22.33
N ALA A 201 4.36 2.97 -23.45
CA ALA A 201 4.81 2.32 -24.69
C ALA A 201 6.17 1.64 -24.50
N ILE A 202 6.50 0.72 -25.40
CA ILE A 202 7.76 -0.03 -25.35
C ILE A 202 8.97 0.91 -25.54
N PRO A 203 9.96 0.89 -24.63
CA PRO A 203 11.08 1.82 -24.64
C PRO A 203 12.17 1.49 -25.67
N PHE A 204 12.24 0.25 -26.15
CA PHE A 204 13.21 -0.18 -27.16
C PHE A 204 12.74 -1.43 -27.90
N ILE A 205 13.32 -1.65 -29.08
CA ILE A 205 12.94 -2.76 -29.95
C ILE A 205 13.04 -4.12 -29.24
N THR A 206 12.07 -5.00 -29.47
CA THR A 206 12.08 -6.38 -28.97
C THR A 206 12.12 -7.39 -30.12
N PRO A 207 12.74 -8.57 -29.91
CA PRO A 207 12.84 -9.57 -30.96
C PRO A 207 11.46 -10.17 -31.27
N ASN A 208 11.17 -10.35 -32.57
CA ASN A 208 9.99 -11.08 -32.99
C ASN A 208 10.07 -12.57 -32.61
N TYR A 209 8.93 -13.25 -32.58
CA TYR A 209 8.82 -14.63 -32.09
C TYR A 209 9.72 -15.66 -32.81
N ASP A 210 10.16 -15.35 -34.03
CA ASP A 210 11.01 -16.16 -34.91
C ASP A 210 12.51 -15.82 -34.79
N ILE A 211 12.86 -14.70 -34.17
CA ILE A 211 14.25 -14.32 -33.93
C ILE A 211 14.86 -15.23 -32.86
N THR A 212 16.04 -15.78 -33.17
CA THR A 212 16.78 -16.67 -32.28
C THR A 212 18.00 -15.96 -31.71
N ILE A 213 18.14 -15.96 -30.38
CA ILE A 213 19.25 -15.37 -29.64
C ILE A 213 19.86 -16.46 -28.76
N ASN A 214 21.16 -16.71 -28.91
CA ASN A 214 21.89 -17.76 -28.15
C ASN A 214 21.21 -19.15 -28.19
N GLY A 215 20.55 -19.46 -29.30
CA GLY A 215 19.85 -20.74 -29.51
C GLY A 215 18.41 -20.80 -29.01
N GLU A 216 17.88 -19.73 -28.39
CA GLU A 216 16.49 -19.64 -27.94
C GLU A 216 15.66 -18.73 -28.86
N SER A 217 14.43 -19.14 -29.22
CA SER A 217 13.45 -18.32 -29.95
C SER A 217 12.26 -17.99 -29.05
N GLY A 218 11.48 -16.97 -29.39
CA GLY A 218 10.36 -16.53 -28.55
C GLY A 218 10.80 -15.76 -27.30
N CYS A 219 11.91 -15.01 -27.43
CA CYS A 219 12.55 -14.28 -26.35
C CYS A 219 11.66 -13.16 -25.77
N THR A 220 10.73 -12.60 -26.55
CA THR A 220 9.72 -11.66 -26.03
C THR A 220 8.58 -12.42 -25.38
N LYS A 221 8.37 -12.16 -24.09
CA LYS A 221 7.40 -12.86 -23.24
C LYS A 221 6.39 -11.88 -22.64
N LEU A 222 5.17 -12.36 -22.42
CA LEU A 222 4.13 -11.66 -21.66
C LEU A 222 3.95 -12.36 -20.32
N ARG A 223 3.92 -11.61 -19.23
CA ARG A 223 3.82 -12.13 -17.86
C ARG A 223 2.83 -11.33 -17.04
N TYR A 224 2.25 -12.01 -16.04
CA TYR A 224 1.61 -11.32 -14.92
C TYR A 224 2.67 -10.63 -14.07
N THR A 225 2.24 -9.74 -13.18
CA THR A 225 3.08 -9.27 -12.09
C THR A 225 3.04 -10.27 -10.93
N SER A 226 4.04 -10.18 -10.07
CA SER A 226 4.08 -10.85 -8.78
C SER A 226 4.53 -9.86 -7.72
N ASP A 227 3.98 -10.03 -6.54
CA ASP A 227 4.18 -9.14 -5.42
C ASP A 227 5.27 -9.69 -4.50
N ASN A 228 6.20 -8.83 -4.09
CA ASN A 228 7.29 -9.16 -3.18
C ASN A 228 7.19 -8.32 -1.90
N ASP A 229 7.18 -8.98 -0.74
CA ASP A 229 7.11 -8.33 0.59
C ASP A 229 8.50 -8.05 1.18
N GLY A 230 9.51 -7.88 0.32
CA GLY A 230 10.91 -7.66 0.72
C GLY A 230 11.19 -6.31 1.39
N ILE A 231 10.20 -5.42 1.45
CA ILE A 231 10.33 -4.07 2.01
C ILE A 231 9.26 -3.87 3.08
N LYS A 232 9.67 -3.42 4.25
CA LYS A 232 8.77 -2.94 5.30
C LYS A 232 8.85 -1.43 5.37
N TYR A 233 7.70 -0.79 5.57
CA TYR A 233 7.62 0.65 5.74
C TYR A 233 7.29 0.98 7.18
N HIS A 234 7.97 2.00 7.72
CA HIS A 234 7.73 2.52 9.05
C HIS A 234 7.35 3.99 8.97
N GLY A 235 6.10 4.31 9.32
CA GLY A 235 5.60 5.68 9.33
C GLY A 235 5.26 6.20 10.73
N VAL A 236 4.60 7.36 10.74
CA VAL A 236 4.11 8.02 11.95
C VAL A 236 2.69 8.52 11.73
N THR A 237 1.86 8.32 12.74
CA THR A 237 0.47 8.76 12.80
C THR A 237 0.21 9.44 14.14
N LYS A 238 -0.98 9.99 14.34
CA LYS A 238 -1.40 10.57 15.63
C LYS A 238 -2.57 9.80 16.22
N LEU A 239 -2.66 9.81 17.55
CA LEU A 239 -3.85 9.35 18.24
C LEU A 239 -5.05 10.25 17.94
N THR A 240 -6.20 9.65 17.61
CA THR A 240 -7.48 10.36 17.43
C THR A 240 -8.31 10.40 18.71
N ALA A 241 -7.92 9.65 19.73
CA ALA A 241 -8.47 9.71 21.08
C ALA A 241 -7.37 9.46 22.12
N ALA A 242 -7.52 10.04 23.32
CA ALA A 242 -6.62 9.71 24.42
C ALA A 242 -6.74 8.22 24.76
N SER A 243 -5.61 7.55 25.05
CA SER A 243 -5.60 6.11 25.30
C SER A 243 -4.64 5.70 26.41
N THR A 244 -5.03 4.65 27.13
CA THR A 244 -4.25 3.84 28.09
C THR A 244 -4.43 2.34 27.80
N THR A 245 -5.26 2.01 26.82
CA THR A 245 -5.74 0.66 26.57
C THR A 245 -4.83 -0.05 25.57
N ASN A 246 -5.16 -1.31 25.27
CA ASN A 246 -4.51 -2.07 24.21
C ASN A 246 -5.02 -1.71 22.81
N THR A 247 -6.14 -1.02 22.66
CA THR A 247 -6.60 -0.49 21.37
C THR A 247 -6.25 0.99 21.28
N LEU A 248 -5.50 1.35 20.24
CA LEU A 248 -5.15 2.74 19.93
C LEU A 248 -5.92 3.19 18.69
N ALA A 249 -6.80 4.18 18.84
CA ALA A 249 -7.42 4.84 17.70
C ALA A 249 -6.42 5.84 17.08
N VAL A 250 -6.16 5.71 15.79
CA VAL A 250 -5.14 6.48 15.04
C VAL A 250 -5.73 7.08 13.77
N GLU A 251 -5.11 8.13 13.23
CA GLU A 251 -5.59 8.81 12.02
C GLU A 251 -5.62 7.89 10.79
N SER A 252 -4.58 7.07 10.66
CA SER A 252 -4.38 6.10 9.58
C SER A 252 -3.23 5.17 9.94
N THR A 253 -3.30 3.93 9.46
CA THR A 253 -2.20 2.94 9.51
C THR A 253 -1.48 2.76 8.16
N GLN A 254 -1.99 3.41 7.11
CA GLN A 254 -1.39 3.45 5.78
C GLN A 254 -0.88 4.87 5.44
N THR A 255 0.08 4.94 4.54
CA THR A 255 0.67 6.22 4.09
C THR A 255 0.95 6.15 2.59
N GLU A 256 0.86 7.30 1.95
CA GLU A 256 1.18 7.42 0.53
C GLU A 256 2.70 7.59 0.35
N LEU A 257 3.32 6.58 -0.25
CA LEU A 257 4.69 6.64 -0.75
C LEU A 257 4.78 7.50 -2.01
N LEU A 258 3.79 7.35 -2.91
CA LEU A 258 3.75 8.09 -4.15
C LEU A 258 2.75 9.25 -4.06
N PRO A 259 3.10 10.43 -4.60
CA PRO A 259 2.20 11.55 -4.58
C PRO A 259 0.98 11.30 -5.47
N LYS A 260 -0.19 11.73 -5.01
CA LYS A 260 -1.44 11.69 -5.78
C LYS A 260 -2.13 13.03 -5.69
N VAL A 261 -2.66 13.50 -6.82
CA VAL A 261 -3.57 14.65 -6.86
C VAL A 261 -4.97 14.14 -6.61
N LYS A 262 -5.55 14.51 -5.46
CA LYS A 262 -6.93 14.17 -5.11
C LYS A 262 -7.83 15.33 -5.54
N THR A 263 -8.74 15.05 -6.48
CA THR A 263 -9.77 16.00 -6.89
C THR A 263 -11.12 15.46 -6.45
N VAL A 264 -11.98 16.33 -5.92
CA VAL A 264 -13.36 15.99 -5.62
C VAL A 264 -14.17 16.12 -6.90
N ASN A 265 -14.81 15.03 -7.34
CA ASN A 265 -15.73 15.04 -8.46
C ASN A 265 -17.17 14.91 -7.95
N PRO A 266 -18.01 15.95 -8.04
CA PRO A 266 -19.40 15.87 -7.60
C PRO A 266 -20.25 15.10 -8.61
N LEU A 267 -20.91 14.04 -8.13
CA LEU A 267 -21.89 13.26 -8.87
C LEU A 267 -23.30 13.68 -8.43
N THR A 268 -23.93 14.58 -9.19
CA THR A 268 -25.25 15.11 -8.86
C THR A 268 -26.39 14.41 -9.59
N GLY A 269 -27.56 14.36 -8.97
CA GLY A 269 -28.83 13.96 -9.56
C GLY A 269 -28.89 12.48 -9.93
N LYS A 270 -28.10 11.63 -9.24
CA LYS A 270 -28.09 10.20 -9.48
C LYS A 270 -29.43 9.61 -9.08
N SER A 271 -29.89 8.67 -9.90
CA SER A 271 -31.16 7.96 -9.74
C SER A 271 -30.85 6.49 -9.53
N ILE A 272 -31.67 5.82 -8.74
CA ILE A 272 -31.63 4.36 -8.59
C ILE A 272 -32.39 3.64 -9.72
N VAL A 273 -33.01 4.41 -10.63
CA VAL A 273 -33.74 3.92 -11.82
C VAL A 273 -33.02 4.43 -13.08
N GLU A 274 -32.59 3.53 -13.95
CA GLU A 274 -32.04 3.89 -15.26
C GLU A 274 -33.17 4.37 -16.20
N GLY A 275 -33.18 5.67 -16.54
CA GLY A 275 -33.79 6.13 -17.80
C GLY A 275 -35.29 6.49 -17.83
N GLY A 276 -35.88 7.11 -16.82
CA GLY A 276 -37.27 7.61 -16.94
C GLY A 276 -37.62 8.83 -16.09
N SER A 277 -38.00 9.93 -16.74
CA SER A 277 -38.83 10.98 -16.16
C SER A 277 -40.24 10.42 -15.93
N GLY A 278 -40.78 10.52 -14.71
CA GLY A 278 -42.21 10.43 -14.36
C GLY A 278 -43.00 9.24 -14.94
N ASP A 279 -43.47 8.35 -14.08
CA ASP A 279 -44.56 7.39 -14.38
C ASP A 279 -44.32 6.44 -15.57
N VAL A 280 -43.05 6.13 -15.85
CA VAL A 280 -42.61 5.10 -16.82
C VAL A 280 -42.44 3.76 -16.08
N PRO A 281 -42.67 2.60 -16.73
CA PRO A 281 -42.30 1.27 -16.23
C PRO A 281 -40.92 1.25 -15.57
N SER A 282 -40.83 0.74 -14.34
CA SER A 282 -39.55 0.64 -13.64
C SER A 282 -38.83 -0.66 -14.00
N THR A 283 -37.49 -0.64 -13.97
CA THR A 283 -36.69 -1.87 -13.99
C THR A 283 -36.82 -2.59 -12.64
N VAL A 284 -36.59 -3.89 -12.62
CA VAL A 284 -36.72 -4.69 -11.39
C VAL A 284 -35.67 -4.27 -10.37
N ILE A 285 -36.14 -3.80 -9.22
CA ILE A 285 -35.32 -3.47 -8.05
C ILE A 285 -35.16 -4.73 -7.21
N LYS A 286 -33.93 -4.97 -6.74
CA LYS A 286 -33.61 -6.11 -5.89
C LYS A 286 -33.38 -5.64 -4.46
N ASN A 287 -33.93 -6.39 -3.50
CA ASN A 287 -33.75 -6.17 -2.07
C ASN A 287 -32.58 -7.01 -1.57
N ASN A 288 -31.98 -6.55 -0.46
CA ASN A 288 -30.87 -7.23 0.19
C ASN A 288 -31.23 -7.53 1.65
N VAL A 289 -30.91 -8.73 2.11
CA VAL A 289 -30.96 -9.12 3.53
C VAL A 289 -29.59 -9.61 3.95
N SER A 290 -29.11 -9.12 5.10
CA SER A 290 -27.74 -9.35 5.54
C SER A 290 -27.69 -9.99 6.93
N GLN A 291 -26.69 -10.83 7.16
CA GLN A 291 -26.37 -11.40 8.47
C GLN A 291 -24.84 -11.42 8.67
N PRO A 292 -24.35 -11.30 9.92
CA PRO A 292 -22.92 -11.39 10.20
C PRO A 292 -22.32 -12.70 9.70
N TYR A 293 -21.15 -12.63 9.07
CA TYR A 293 -20.37 -13.81 8.71
C TYR A 293 -19.61 -14.31 9.95
N ILE A 294 -19.67 -15.61 10.19
CA ILE A 294 -19.00 -16.26 11.32
C ILE A 294 -18.02 -17.30 10.76
N TYR A 295 -16.74 -17.11 11.06
CA TYR A 295 -15.70 -18.04 10.62
C TYR A 295 -15.96 -19.46 11.14
N GLY A 296 -15.95 -20.44 10.23
CA GLY A 296 -16.25 -21.85 10.57
C GLY A 296 -17.73 -22.21 10.56
N GLN A 297 -18.63 -21.26 10.29
CA GLN A 297 -20.03 -21.54 10.00
C GLN A 297 -20.23 -21.76 8.50
N TYR A 298 -20.80 -22.91 8.14
CA TYR A 298 -20.95 -23.35 6.75
C TYR A 298 -22.38 -23.24 6.20
N THR A 299 -23.34 -22.96 7.08
CA THR A 299 -24.77 -22.83 6.74
C THR A 299 -25.32 -21.55 7.35
N TYR A 300 -25.97 -20.74 6.52
CA TYR A 300 -26.64 -19.51 6.90
C TYR A 300 -28.09 -19.55 6.44
N ILE A 301 -28.98 -19.06 7.28
CA ILE A 301 -30.42 -19.14 7.08
C ILE A 301 -30.97 -17.72 7.21
N PHE A 302 -31.50 -17.20 6.10
CA PHE A 302 -32.08 -15.88 6.00
C PHE A 302 -33.60 -16.00 5.99
N ASP A 303 -34.27 -15.29 6.89
CA ASP A 303 -35.71 -15.12 6.85
C ASP A 303 -36.06 -13.97 5.91
N VAL A 304 -36.71 -14.30 4.80
CA VAL A 304 -37.07 -13.39 3.70
C VAL A 304 -38.58 -13.48 3.49
N PRO A 305 -39.37 -12.85 4.37
CA PRO A 305 -40.83 -13.03 4.40
C PRO A 305 -41.54 -12.55 3.12
N ASP A 306 -40.90 -11.66 2.37
CA ASP A 306 -41.42 -11.07 1.14
C ASP A 306 -40.71 -11.58 -0.12
N ILE A 307 -40.06 -12.75 -0.11
CA ILE A 307 -39.43 -13.30 -1.31
C ILE A 307 -40.46 -13.64 -2.40
N LEU A 308 -40.21 -13.20 -3.64
CA LEU A 308 -40.97 -13.63 -4.81
C LEU A 308 -40.36 -14.91 -5.40
N ASP A 309 -40.70 -16.05 -4.81
CA ASP A 309 -40.25 -17.36 -5.27
C ASP A 309 -41.21 -17.93 -6.34
N ASN A 310 -40.79 -17.87 -7.60
CA ASN A 310 -41.60 -18.34 -8.73
C ASN A 310 -40.69 -18.79 -9.88
N ASP A 311 -41.02 -19.89 -10.55
CA ASP A 311 -40.23 -20.46 -11.66
C ASP A 311 -39.98 -19.45 -12.79
N PHE A 312 -40.97 -18.62 -13.13
CA PHE A 312 -40.81 -17.56 -14.12
C PHE A 312 -39.75 -16.53 -13.68
N VAL A 313 -39.79 -16.11 -12.42
CA VAL A 313 -38.86 -15.12 -11.87
C VAL A 313 -37.46 -15.69 -11.74
N ASN A 314 -37.34 -16.91 -11.24
CA ASN A 314 -36.06 -17.53 -10.91
C ASN A 314 -35.34 -18.10 -12.14
N GLU A 315 -36.05 -18.85 -12.98
CA GLU A 315 -35.46 -19.63 -14.07
C GLU A 315 -35.60 -18.91 -15.42
N VAL A 316 -36.72 -18.24 -15.67
CA VAL A 316 -36.96 -17.57 -16.97
C VAL A 316 -36.38 -16.16 -17.01
N LEU A 317 -36.55 -15.37 -15.94
CA LEU A 317 -35.95 -14.03 -15.82
C LEU A 317 -34.53 -14.07 -15.24
N GLY A 318 -34.14 -15.17 -14.60
CA GLY A 318 -32.82 -15.32 -13.99
C GLY A 318 -32.65 -14.49 -12.70
N PHE A 319 -33.75 -14.11 -12.05
CA PHE A 319 -33.75 -13.32 -10.81
C PHE A 319 -33.80 -14.18 -9.55
N LYS A 320 -33.29 -15.41 -9.62
CA LYS A 320 -33.17 -16.27 -8.43
C LYS A 320 -32.33 -15.60 -7.34
N PRO A 321 -32.68 -15.80 -6.05
CA PRO A 321 -31.89 -15.26 -4.96
C PRO A 321 -30.43 -15.66 -5.05
N ARG A 322 -29.53 -14.71 -4.78
CA ARG A 322 -28.09 -14.95 -4.83
C ARG A 322 -27.38 -14.20 -3.72
N LEU A 323 -26.22 -14.73 -3.31
CA LEU A 323 -25.29 -13.95 -2.50
C LEU A 323 -24.71 -12.80 -3.34
N THR A 324 -24.20 -11.76 -2.69
CA THR A 324 -23.46 -10.66 -3.34
C THR A 324 -21.94 -10.71 -3.12
N ALA A 325 -21.42 -11.69 -2.38
CA ALA A 325 -19.99 -11.84 -2.07
C ALA A 325 -19.14 -12.37 -3.25
N SER A 326 -17.89 -11.89 -3.39
CA SER A 326 -17.01 -12.03 -4.57
C SER A 326 -16.55 -13.44 -4.98
N ASN A 327 -17.07 -14.54 -4.40
CA ASN A 327 -16.70 -15.92 -4.76
C ASN A 327 -17.92 -16.87 -4.75
N PHE A 328 -18.74 -16.81 -5.81
CA PHE A 328 -20.01 -17.55 -5.91
C PHE A 328 -19.89 -19.05 -6.18
N SER A 329 -18.73 -19.54 -6.61
CA SER A 329 -18.57 -20.91 -7.12
C SER A 329 -18.70 -22.03 -6.08
N TYR A 330 -18.61 -21.70 -4.79
CA TYR A 330 -18.62 -22.67 -3.69
C TYR A 330 -19.91 -22.65 -2.84
N TRP A 331 -20.82 -21.73 -3.16
CA TRP A 331 -22.04 -21.51 -2.39
C TRP A 331 -23.26 -22.10 -3.09
N ASN A 332 -24.00 -22.92 -2.37
CA ASN A 332 -25.28 -23.44 -2.79
C ASN A 332 -26.40 -22.65 -2.11
N ILE A 333 -27.24 -22.01 -2.92
CA ILE A 333 -28.43 -21.29 -2.45
C ILE A 333 -29.66 -22.14 -2.73
N SER A 334 -30.49 -22.30 -1.71
CA SER A 334 -31.78 -22.98 -1.81
C SER A 334 -32.85 -22.13 -1.12
N VAL A 335 -34.05 -22.14 -1.69
CA VAL A 335 -35.22 -21.44 -1.12
C VAL A 335 -36.20 -22.49 -0.65
N THR A 336 -36.75 -22.32 0.55
CA THR A 336 -37.84 -23.17 1.06
C THR A 336 -38.83 -22.28 1.79
N GLY A 337 -39.97 -22.03 1.16
CA GLY A 337 -40.94 -21.04 1.67
C GLY A 337 -40.33 -19.64 1.69
N THR A 338 -40.40 -18.97 2.84
CA THR A 338 -39.83 -17.63 3.05
C THR A 338 -38.38 -17.66 3.52
N THR A 339 -37.71 -18.81 3.47
CA THR A 339 -36.37 -18.97 4.02
C THR A 339 -35.38 -19.25 2.91
N VAL A 340 -34.31 -18.46 2.85
CA VAL A 340 -33.18 -18.67 1.93
C VAL A 340 -32.04 -19.30 2.72
N THR A 341 -31.62 -20.49 2.32
CA THR A 341 -30.49 -21.20 2.93
C THR A 341 -29.28 -21.11 2.01
N ALA A 342 -28.19 -20.57 2.55
CA ALA A 342 -26.89 -20.50 1.90
C ALA A 342 -25.91 -21.48 2.56
N ASN A 343 -25.44 -22.45 1.79
CA ASN A 343 -24.49 -23.46 2.23
C ASN A 343 -23.16 -23.31 1.49
N THR A 344 -22.05 -23.50 2.18
CA THR A 344 -20.71 -23.53 1.58
C THR A 344 -19.90 -24.72 2.09
N THR A 345 -18.95 -25.18 1.27
CA THR A 345 -17.95 -26.19 1.67
C THR A 345 -16.61 -25.57 2.06
N SER A 346 -16.49 -24.24 1.98
CA SER A 346 -15.28 -23.49 2.29
C SER A 346 -15.59 -22.17 3.00
N ASN A 347 -14.66 -21.72 3.84
CA ASN A 347 -14.73 -20.40 4.47
C ASN A 347 -14.39 -19.31 3.44
N LEU A 348 -15.03 -18.16 3.56
CA LEU A 348 -14.66 -16.93 2.86
C LEU A 348 -13.68 -16.13 3.75
N PRO A 349 -12.40 -15.99 3.38
CA PRO A 349 -11.50 -15.06 4.05
C PRO A 349 -11.85 -13.62 3.69
N GLY A 350 -11.86 -12.72 4.69
CA GLY A 350 -12.06 -11.27 4.47
C GLY A 350 -13.50 -10.83 4.21
N VAL A 351 -14.50 -11.57 4.70
CA VAL A 351 -15.92 -11.18 4.61
C VAL A 351 -16.48 -11.05 6.02
N ASP A 352 -17.05 -9.90 6.36
CA ASP A 352 -17.64 -9.66 7.68
C ASP A 352 -19.16 -9.86 7.71
N THR A 353 -19.82 -9.82 6.54
CA THR A 353 -21.27 -9.92 6.39
C THR A 353 -21.64 -10.70 5.14
N LEU A 354 -22.62 -11.60 5.25
CA LEU A 354 -23.23 -12.26 4.11
C LEU A 354 -24.55 -11.57 3.75
N THR A 355 -24.76 -11.31 2.46
CA THR A 355 -25.93 -10.60 1.95
C THR A 355 -26.59 -11.38 0.82
N ILE A 356 -27.89 -11.67 0.96
CA ILE A 356 -28.74 -12.26 -0.07
C ILE A 356 -29.48 -11.14 -0.82
N GLU A 357 -29.30 -11.10 -2.13
CA GLU A 357 -30.05 -10.28 -3.08
C GLU A 357 -31.27 -11.08 -3.59
N TYR A 358 -32.46 -10.48 -3.59
CA TYR A 358 -33.73 -11.12 -3.99
C TYR A 358 -34.75 -10.13 -4.56
N VAL A 359 -35.81 -10.62 -5.23
CA VAL A 359 -36.94 -9.80 -5.71
C VAL A 359 -38.11 -9.92 -4.72
N SER A 360 -38.71 -8.78 -4.37
CA SER A 360 -39.77 -8.73 -3.35
C SER A 360 -41.17 -8.98 -3.93
N ALA A 361 -41.89 -9.93 -3.35
CA ALA A 361 -43.31 -10.22 -3.58
C ALA A 361 -44.24 -9.14 -3.02
N ALA A 362 -43.76 -8.28 -2.10
CA ALA A 362 -44.53 -7.12 -1.66
C ALA A 362 -44.61 -6.03 -2.74
N LYS A 363 -43.63 -6.00 -3.66
CA LYS A 363 -43.58 -5.01 -4.74
C LYS A 363 -44.02 -5.59 -6.09
N TYR A 364 -43.55 -6.78 -6.43
CA TYR A 364 -43.75 -7.39 -7.74
C TYR A 364 -44.68 -8.60 -7.66
N GLY A 365 -45.54 -8.76 -8.66
CA GLY A 365 -46.33 -9.96 -8.89
C GLY A 365 -46.05 -10.51 -10.29
N VAL A 366 -46.27 -11.81 -10.48
CA VAL A 366 -46.20 -12.43 -11.82
C VAL A 366 -47.56 -12.31 -12.49
N TYR A 367 -47.58 -11.81 -13.72
CA TYR A 367 -48.78 -11.71 -14.56
C TYR A 367 -48.61 -12.52 -15.83
N SER A 368 -49.69 -13.21 -16.21
CA SER A 368 -49.81 -13.91 -17.48
C SER A 368 -50.96 -13.34 -18.29
N SER A 369 -50.74 -13.13 -19.59
CA SER A 369 -51.70 -12.55 -20.52
C SER A 369 -52.96 -13.40 -20.77
N GLU A 370 -53.05 -14.59 -20.16
CA GLU A 370 -54.27 -15.41 -20.15
C GLU A 370 -55.38 -14.86 -19.25
N THR A 371 -55.02 -13.93 -18.36
CA THR A 371 -55.94 -13.23 -17.45
C THR A 371 -56.13 -11.78 -17.87
N ALA A 372 -57.16 -11.10 -17.36
CA ALA A 372 -57.34 -9.68 -17.64
C ALA A 372 -56.28 -8.84 -16.90
N PHE A 373 -55.70 -7.85 -17.59
CA PHE A 373 -54.69 -6.98 -17.00
C PHE A 373 -55.30 -6.11 -15.88
N PRO A 374 -54.71 -6.03 -14.68
CA PRO A 374 -55.28 -5.25 -13.58
C PRO A 374 -55.14 -3.74 -13.80
N ASP A 375 -56.24 -2.98 -13.71
CA ASP A 375 -56.29 -1.52 -13.98
C ASP A 375 -55.41 -0.65 -13.06
N PHE A 376 -54.95 -1.19 -11.93
CA PHE A 376 -54.09 -0.47 -10.96
C PHE A 376 -52.61 -0.84 -11.06
N LYS A 377 -52.26 -1.79 -11.93
CA LYS A 377 -50.90 -2.33 -12.07
C LYS A 377 -50.25 -1.80 -13.35
N LYS A 378 -48.93 -1.87 -13.40
CA LYS A 378 -48.13 -1.67 -14.62
C LYS A 378 -47.08 -2.77 -14.75
N ILE A 379 -46.64 -3.04 -15.98
CA ILE A 379 -45.60 -4.01 -16.29
C ILE A 379 -44.23 -3.41 -15.96
N SER A 380 -43.36 -4.21 -15.34
CA SER A 380 -41.95 -3.86 -15.09
C SER A 380 -41.11 -4.04 -16.35
N LEU A 381 -40.31 -3.04 -16.70
CA LEU A 381 -39.54 -3.02 -17.94
C LEU A 381 -38.51 -4.15 -18.01
N GLY A 382 -38.38 -4.81 -19.17
CA GLY A 382 -37.40 -5.87 -19.39
C GLY A 382 -37.77 -7.23 -18.77
N THR A 383 -38.96 -7.34 -18.19
CA THR A 383 -39.44 -8.59 -17.54
C THR A 383 -40.38 -9.38 -18.42
N THR A 384 -40.75 -8.87 -19.59
CA THR A 384 -41.77 -9.50 -20.42
C THR A 384 -41.15 -10.57 -21.31
N LYS A 385 -41.64 -11.80 -21.22
CA LYS A 385 -41.34 -12.86 -22.18
C LYS A 385 -42.57 -13.13 -23.01
N MET A 386 -42.46 -12.82 -24.30
CA MET A 386 -43.57 -12.97 -25.24
C MET A 386 -43.28 -14.10 -26.23
N VAL A 387 -44.26 -14.97 -26.42
CA VAL A 387 -44.27 -16.02 -27.42
C VAL A 387 -45.41 -15.74 -28.41
N LEU A 388 -45.08 -15.81 -29.69
CA LEU A 388 -46.00 -15.71 -30.79
C LEU A 388 -46.28 -17.11 -31.36
N THR A 389 -47.54 -17.43 -31.65
CA THR A 389 -47.94 -18.68 -32.31
C THR A 389 -48.72 -18.38 -33.58
N PHE A 390 -48.19 -18.80 -34.73
CA PHE A 390 -48.88 -18.62 -36.02
C PHE A 390 -50.12 -19.51 -36.13
N LEU A 391 -51.21 -18.98 -36.68
CA LEU A 391 -52.41 -19.78 -36.95
C LEU A 391 -52.15 -20.87 -38.00
N ASN A 392 -51.21 -20.62 -38.91
CA ASN A 392 -50.68 -21.65 -39.79
C ASN A 392 -49.66 -22.52 -39.03
N THR A 393 -50.05 -23.75 -38.72
CA THR A 393 -49.24 -24.70 -37.94
C THR A 393 -47.89 -25.05 -38.58
N ALA A 394 -47.69 -24.77 -39.88
CA ALA A 394 -46.40 -24.96 -40.54
C ALA A 394 -45.29 -24.01 -40.04
N HIS A 395 -45.66 -22.90 -39.40
CA HIS A 395 -44.71 -21.88 -38.92
C HIS A 395 -44.47 -21.91 -37.40
N GLY A 396 -45.26 -22.67 -36.64
CA GLY A 396 -45.04 -22.94 -35.22
C GLY A 396 -45.09 -21.70 -34.31
N SER A 397 -44.43 -21.82 -33.16
CA SER A 397 -44.28 -20.74 -32.17
C SER A 397 -42.87 -20.14 -32.20
N VAL A 398 -42.76 -18.85 -31.95
CA VAL A 398 -41.49 -18.10 -31.93
C VAL A 398 -41.42 -17.23 -30.69
N SER A 399 -40.32 -17.32 -29.95
CA SER A 399 -40.02 -16.41 -28.84
C SER A 399 -39.58 -15.05 -29.37
N MET A 400 -40.16 -14.01 -28.80
CA MET A 400 -39.93 -12.63 -29.20
C MET A 400 -38.85 -11.99 -28.33
N ILE A 401 -38.09 -11.06 -28.90
CA ILE A 401 -37.12 -10.25 -28.17
C ILE A 401 -37.71 -8.86 -27.96
N GLU A 402 -37.79 -8.45 -26.71
CA GLU A 402 -38.13 -7.08 -26.32
C GLU A 402 -37.00 -6.14 -26.76
N THR A 403 -37.37 -5.06 -27.45
CA THR A 403 -36.49 -3.96 -27.84
C THR A 403 -37.00 -2.66 -27.19
N SER A 404 -36.68 -1.49 -27.72
CA SER A 404 -37.11 -0.24 -27.09
C SER A 404 -38.62 0.00 -27.23
N SER A 405 -39.20 0.72 -26.26
CA SER A 405 -40.57 1.26 -26.30
C SER A 405 -41.68 0.20 -26.46
N GLY A 406 -41.56 -0.95 -25.79
CA GLY A 406 -42.59 -2.01 -25.84
C GLY A 406 -42.59 -2.83 -27.12
N ASN A 407 -41.61 -2.63 -28.02
CA ASN A 407 -41.58 -3.34 -29.30
C ASN A 407 -40.99 -4.74 -29.14
N PHE A 408 -41.72 -5.75 -29.64
CA PHE A 408 -41.29 -7.14 -29.69
C PHE A 408 -40.95 -7.52 -31.13
N VAL A 409 -39.73 -8.03 -31.32
CA VAL A 409 -39.18 -8.40 -32.62
C VAL A 409 -38.83 -9.89 -32.71
N SER A 410 -38.91 -10.45 -33.92
CA SER A 410 -38.37 -11.77 -34.27
C SER A 410 -37.67 -11.67 -35.61
N GLY A 411 -36.40 -12.09 -35.68
CA GLY A 411 -35.62 -12.02 -36.92
C GLY A 411 -35.43 -10.59 -37.46
N GLY A 412 -35.44 -9.58 -36.58
CA GLY A 412 -35.30 -8.16 -36.93
C GLY A 412 -36.60 -7.47 -37.37
N VAL A 413 -37.73 -8.18 -37.44
CA VAL A 413 -39.03 -7.61 -37.81
C VAL A 413 -39.88 -7.42 -36.55
N ARG A 414 -40.49 -6.24 -36.41
CA ARG A 414 -41.44 -5.92 -35.32
C ARG A 414 -42.80 -6.55 -35.59
N LEU A 415 -43.28 -7.38 -34.67
CA LEU A 415 -44.55 -8.10 -34.81
C LEU A 415 -45.58 -7.74 -33.73
N ALA A 416 -45.13 -7.23 -32.59
CA ALA A 416 -46.02 -6.74 -31.55
C ALA A 416 -45.46 -5.50 -30.86
N GLN A 417 -46.35 -4.67 -30.34
CA GLN A 417 -46.02 -3.59 -29.41
C GLN A 417 -46.93 -3.71 -28.18
N LEU A 418 -46.32 -3.81 -27.01
CA LEU A 418 -47.00 -3.91 -25.72
C LEU A 418 -47.05 -2.53 -25.05
N ASP A 419 -48.24 -2.14 -24.61
CA ASP A 419 -48.43 -1.01 -23.71
C ASP A 419 -48.27 -1.50 -22.27
N TYR A 420 -47.24 -1.00 -21.58
CA TYR A 420 -46.90 -1.48 -20.24
C TYR A 420 -47.84 -0.99 -19.14
N HIS A 421 -48.67 0.03 -19.39
CA HIS A 421 -49.62 0.55 -18.42
C HIS A 421 -50.96 -0.16 -18.50
N THR A 422 -51.37 -0.55 -19.70
CA THR A 422 -52.67 -1.19 -19.94
C THR A 422 -52.57 -2.69 -20.22
N GLY A 423 -51.36 -3.21 -20.44
CA GLY A 423 -51.13 -4.58 -20.90
C GLY A 423 -51.64 -4.85 -22.33
N ALA A 424 -52.08 -3.83 -23.06
CA ALA A 424 -52.66 -3.97 -24.39
C ALA A 424 -51.58 -4.25 -25.43
N VAL A 425 -51.86 -5.18 -26.36
CA VAL A 425 -50.91 -5.57 -27.40
C VAL A 425 -51.42 -5.15 -28.78
N THR A 426 -50.64 -4.33 -29.48
CA THR A 426 -50.84 -3.98 -30.88
C THR A 426 -50.07 -4.95 -31.78
N LYS A 427 -50.77 -5.66 -32.67
CA LYS A 427 -50.16 -6.60 -33.64
C LYS A 427 -49.76 -5.89 -34.93
N PHE A 428 -48.64 -6.30 -35.52
CA PHE A 428 -48.20 -5.87 -36.84
C PHE A 428 -48.26 -7.04 -37.84
N LEU A 429 -48.50 -6.72 -39.12
CA LEU A 429 -48.62 -7.71 -40.19
C LEU A 429 -47.31 -8.46 -40.43
N ASP A 430 -47.42 -9.78 -40.67
CA ASP A 430 -46.31 -10.65 -41.06
C ASP A 430 -46.66 -11.44 -42.33
N ALA A 431 -45.65 -11.70 -43.17
CA ALA A 431 -45.83 -12.45 -44.42
C ALA A 431 -46.24 -13.92 -44.20
N ARG A 432 -46.00 -14.48 -43.02
CA ARG A 432 -46.36 -15.86 -42.63
C ARG A 432 -47.83 -16.01 -42.20
N GLY A 433 -48.59 -14.90 -42.13
CA GLY A 433 -50.00 -14.89 -41.79
C GLY A 433 -50.29 -14.40 -40.36
N ASP A 434 -51.56 -14.53 -39.96
CA ASP A 434 -52.04 -14.08 -38.65
C ASP A 434 -51.60 -15.02 -37.51
N PHE A 435 -51.55 -14.49 -36.29
CA PHE A 435 -50.96 -15.16 -35.12
C PHE A 435 -51.61 -14.74 -33.79
N THR A 436 -51.46 -15.59 -32.79
CA THR A 436 -51.80 -15.29 -31.39
C THR A 436 -50.53 -14.96 -30.59
N LEU A 437 -50.71 -14.23 -29.50
CA LEU A 437 -49.63 -13.80 -28.61
C LEU A 437 -49.95 -14.24 -27.19
N HIS A 438 -48.92 -14.69 -26.48
CA HIS A 438 -48.95 -14.97 -25.07
C HIS A 438 -47.71 -14.32 -24.44
N TYR A 439 -47.87 -13.66 -23.30
CA TYR A 439 -46.74 -13.10 -22.56
C TYR A 439 -46.91 -13.24 -21.06
N ASP A 440 -45.79 -13.48 -20.41
CA ASP A 440 -45.64 -13.43 -18.96
C ASP A 440 -44.71 -12.27 -18.61
N CYS A 441 -44.97 -11.58 -17.50
CA CYS A 441 -44.15 -10.46 -17.04
C CYS A 441 -44.26 -10.26 -15.53
N LEU A 442 -43.37 -9.43 -14.98
CA LEU A 442 -43.58 -8.87 -13.65
C LEU A 442 -44.45 -7.62 -13.76
N ILE A 443 -45.40 -7.51 -12.83
CA ILE A 443 -46.25 -6.35 -12.64
C ILE A 443 -46.01 -5.75 -11.26
N GLU A 444 -46.13 -4.44 -11.17
CA GLU A 444 -46.03 -3.66 -9.93
C GLU A 444 -47.21 -2.69 -9.82
N GLU A 445 -47.43 -2.12 -8.63
CA GLU A 445 -48.39 -1.02 -8.51
C GLU A 445 -48.01 0.14 -9.43
N SER A 446 -49.02 0.72 -10.08
CA SER A 446 -48.83 1.95 -10.86
C SER A 446 -48.24 3.09 -10.01
N THR A 447 -48.51 3.09 -8.69
CA THR A 447 -47.92 3.96 -7.67
C THR A 447 -47.18 3.12 -6.60
N SER A 448 -45.85 3.17 -6.57
CA SER A 448 -45.05 2.36 -5.64
C SER A 448 -45.05 2.98 -4.24
N SER A 449 -45.31 2.17 -3.21
CA SER A 449 -45.08 2.53 -1.80
C SER A 449 -44.08 1.57 -1.16
N ALA A 450 -42.95 2.09 -0.67
CA ALA A 450 -41.97 1.35 0.12
C ALA A 450 -41.57 2.15 1.36
N ASN A 451 -41.09 1.49 2.42
CA ASN A 451 -40.59 2.13 3.65
C ASN A 451 -39.09 1.95 3.88
N THR A 452 -38.42 1.14 3.04
CA THR A 452 -36.98 0.89 3.10
C THR A 452 -36.43 0.73 1.70
N VAL A 453 -35.18 1.11 1.47
CA VAL A 453 -34.47 0.84 0.22
C VAL A 453 -32.97 0.65 0.47
N SER A 454 -32.37 -0.26 -0.29
CA SER A 454 -30.92 -0.44 -0.33
C SER A 454 -30.45 -0.34 -1.78
N PHE A 455 -29.37 0.39 -2.03
CA PHE A 455 -28.82 0.55 -3.38
C PHE A 455 -27.32 0.85 -3.32
N ALA A 456 -26.60 0.50 -4.39
CA ALA A 456 -25.20 0.86 -4.57
C ALA A 456 -25.07 2.30 -5.10
N LEU A 457 -24.09 3.03 -4.60
CA LEU A 457 -23.67 4.33 -5.11
C LEU A 457 -23.10 4.18 -6.52
N ALA A 458 -23.17 5.26 -7.29
CA ALA A 458 -22.58 5.34 -8.61
C ALA A 458 -21.03 5.47 -8.59
N THR A 459 -20.40 5.34 -7.43
CA THR A 459 -18.95 5.46 -7.22
C THR A 459 -18.47 4.46 -6.18
N ASP A 460 -17.24 3.98 -6.34
CA ASP A 460 -16.54 3.08 -5.43
C ASP A 460 -15.58 3.81 -4.48
N SER A 461 -15.50 5.14 -4.56
CA SER A 461 -14.70 5.97 -3.64
C SER A 461 -15.47 7.21 -3.17
N PRO A 462 -16.63 7.00 -2.50
CA PRO A 462 -17.50 8.09 -2.05
C PRO A 462 -16.88 8.93 -0.93
N ILE A 463 -17.24 10.21 -0.90
CA ILE A 463 -16.99 11.11 0.23
C ILE A 463 -18.30 11.22 1.03
N TYR A 464 -18.38 10.53 2.17
CA TYR A 464 -19.65 10.33 2.88
C TYR A 464 -20.35 11.61 3.33
N ASP A 465 -19.62 12.61 3.81
CA ASP A 465 -20.22 13.88 4.26
C ASP A 465 -20.78 14.75 3.12
N THR A 466 -20.61 14.34 1.87
CA THR A 466 -21.20 15.00 0.68
C THR A 466 -22.48 14.36 0.18
N PHE A 467 -22.92 13.25 0.79
CA PHE A 467 -24.16 12.58 0.37
C PHE A 467 -25.37 13.40 0.77
N TYR A 468 -26.26 13.60 -0.19
CA TYR A 468 -27.56 14.22 0.01
C TYR A 468 -28.61 13.44 -0.78
N VAL A 469 -29.75 13.14 -0.15
CA VAL A 469 -30.85 12.40 -0.79
C VAL A 469 -32.16 13.15 -0.66
N THR A 470 -32.97 13.08 -1.71
CA THR A 470 -34.35 13.60 -1.76
C THR A 470 -35.27 12.54 -2.35
N ILE A 471 -36.48 12.46 -1.82
CA ILE A 471 -37.50 11.50 -2.29
C ILE A 471 -38.90 12.00 -1.93
N SER A 472 -39.88 11.77 -2.80
CA SER A 472 -41.28 12.08 -2.53
C SER A 472 -41.98 10.94 -1.80
N ASN A 473 -42.95 11.28 -0.95
CA ASN A 473 -43.88 10.30 -0.41
C ASN A 473 -44.69 9.61 -1.54
N ALA A 474 -45.33 8.49 -1.25
CA ALA A 474 -46.08 7.71 -2.24
C ALA A 474 -47.25 8.49 -2.89
N ALA A 475 -47.72 9.58 -2.26
CA ALA A 475 -48.73 10.47 -2.80
C ALA A 475 -48.17 11.58 -3.72
N GLY A 476 -46.84 11.79 -3.74
CA GLY A 476 -46.19 12.83 -4.52
C GLY A 476 -46.20 14.24 -3.90
N ASP A 477 -46.85 14.42 -2.75
CA ASP A 477 -47.16 15.73 -2.16
C ASP A 477 -46.18 16.20 -1.08
N THR A 478 -45.30 15.32 -0.57
CA THR A 478 -44.33 15.64 0.48
C THR A 478 -42.94 15.18 0.10
N LEU A 479 -41.97 16.11 0.10
CA LEU A 479 -40.56 15.81 -0.13
C LEU A 479 -39.88 15.49 1.21
N LEU A 480 -39.24 14.34 1.29
CA LEU A 480 -38.36 13.92 2.36
C LEU A 480 -36.91 14.15 1.92
N SER A 481 -36.04 14.54 2.84
CA SER A 481 -34.61 14.71 2.56
C SER A 481 -33.73 14.30 3.74
N GLY A 482 -32.50 13.92 3.44
CA GLY A 482 -31.48 13.56 4.43
C GLY A 482 -30.06 13.71 3.88
N SER A 483 -29.10 13.79 4.78
CA SER A 483 -27.66 13.91 4.49
C SER A 483 -26.85 13.03 5.44
N SER A 484 -25.65 12.61 5.06
CA SER A 484 -24.74 11.92 5.98
C SER A 484 -23.63 12.78 6.54
N ASP A 485 -23.06 12.30 7.65
CA ASP A 485 -21.81 12.78 8.23
C ASP A 485 -20.60 12.03 7.68
N SER A 486 -19.41 12.34 8.22
CA SER A 486 -18.14 11.72 7.83
C SER A 486 -18.04 10.24 8.18
N ALA A 487 -18.94 9.72 9.03
CA ALA A 487 -19.03 8.31 9.41
C ALA A 487 -20.06 7.55 8.56
N GLY A 488 -20.69 8.20 7.58
CA GLY A 488 -21.71 7.59 6.71
C GLY A 488 -23.12 7.57 7.31
N VAL A 489 -23.34 8.13 8.51
CA VAL A 489 -24.65 8.08 9.18
C VAL A 489 -25.60 9.10 8.54
N ILE A 490 -26.70 8.63 7.96
CA ILE A 490 -27.68 9.47 7.26
C ILE A 490 -28.78 9.89 8.23
N THR A 491 -29.01 11.19 8.34
CA THR A 491 -30.08 11.76 9.14
C THR A 491 -30.87 12.79 8.34
N GLY A 492 -32.18 12.87 8.58
CA GLY A 492 -33.08 13.70 7.80
C GLY A 492 -34.50 13.77 8.35
N LEU A 493 -35.34 14.59 7.73
CA LEU A 493 -36.76 14.69 8.08
C LEU A 493 -37.51 13.47 7.51
N GLY A 494 -37.77 12.48 8.36
CA GLY A 494 -38.47 11.25 7.98
C GLY A 494 -37.61 10.27 7.16
N ILE A 495 -36.29 10.48 7.13
CA ILE A 495 -35.28 9.59 6.54
C ILE A 495 -34.20 9.31 7.58
N SER A 496 -33.81 8.05 7.72
CA SER A 496 -32.63 7.63 8.48
C SER A 496 -31.91 6.52 7.74
N GLY A 497 -30.60 6.40 7.88
CA GLY A 497 -29.86 5.37 7.16
C GLY A 497 -28.37 5.33 7.48
N ASN A 498 -27.65 4.49 6.76
CA ASN A 498 -26.20 4.44 6.82
C ASN A 498 -25.62 4.16 5.42
N ILE A 499 -24.42 4.68 5.18
CA ILE A 499 -23.57 4.33 4.05
C ILE A 499 -22.45 3.44 4.60
N THR A 500 -22.21 2.32 3.94
CA THR A 500 -21.07 1.44 4.26
C THR A 500 -20.45 1.00 2.94
N ASP A 501 -19.17 1.27 2.76
CA ASP A 501 -18.45 1.16 1.50
C ASP A 501 -19.18 1.96 0.39
N SER A 502 -19.67 1.27 -0.64
CA SER A 502 -20.46 1.86 -1.72
C SER A 502 -21.97 1.60 -1.57
N ASN A 503 -22.45 1.02 -0.46
CA ASN A 503 -23.84 0.64 -0.30
C ASN A 503 -24.59 1.57 0.67
N VAL A 504 -25.73 2.07 0.23
CA VAL A 504 -26.63 2.92 1.02
C VAL A 504 -27.80 2.07 1.51
N GLN A 505 -28.15 2.21 2.78
CA GLN A 505 -29.40 1.70 3.34
C GLN A 505 -30.21 2.86 3.91
N LEU A 506 -31.46 3.01 3.46
CA LEU A 506 -32.39 4.05 3.91
C LEU A 506 -33.66 3.41 4.50
N THR A 507 -34.14 4.01 5.56
CA THR A 507 -35.46 3.76 6.17
C THR A 507 -36.25 5.07 6.17
N PHE A 508 -37.52 4.97 5.80
CA PHE A 508 -38.44 6.09 5.69
C PHE A 508 -39.52 5.99 6.76
N ALA A 509 -39.90 7.11 7.36
CA ALA A 509 -40.96 7.17 8.36
C ALA A 509 -42.38 6.98 7.78
N GLN A 510 -42.51 7.04 6.46
CA GLN A 510 -43.76 6.91 5.72
C GLN A 510 -43.50 6.26 4.35
N ALA A 511 -44.57 5.79 3.70
CA ALA A 511 -44.50 5.24 2.35
C ALA A 511 -43.97 6.27 1.34
N VAL A 512 -42.99 5.87 0.54
CA VAL A 512 -42.33 6.69 -0.49
C VAL A 512 -42.41 6.08 -1.88
N ASP A 513 -42.33 6.94 -2.90
CA ASP A 513 -42.15 6.54 -4.29
C ASP A 513 -40.66 6.49 -4.64
N LEU A 514 -40.10 5.28 -4.71
CA LEU A 514 -38.69 5.04 -4.99
C LEU A 514 -38.24 5.53 -6.38
N THR A 515 -39.16 5.73 -7.33
CA THR A 515 -38.81 6.26 -8.66
C THR A 515 -38.40 7.74 -8.61
N THR A 516 -38.83 8.45 -7.56
CA THR A 516 -38.51 9.86 -7.32
C THR A 516 -37.20 10.05 -6.55
N LEU A 517 -36.58 8.97 -6.06
CA LEU A 517 -35.34 9.07 -5.28
C LEU A 517 -34.22 9.66 -6.15
N ARG A 518 -33.67 10.79 -5.69
CA ARG A 518 -32.48 11.42 -6.26
C ARG A 518 -31.45 11.64 -5.17
N TYR A 519 -30.21 11.34 -5.49
CA TYR A 519 -29.09 11.58 -4.58
C TYR A 519 -27.93 12.29 -5.29
N ASP A 520 -27.24 13.09 -4.51
CA ASP A 520 -25.96 13.70 -4.83
C ASP A 520 -24.90 13.03 -3.96
N ILE A 521 -23.73 12.77 -4.52
CA ILE A 521 -22.55 12.36 -3.75
C ILE A 521 -21.30 12.79 -4.50
N SER A 522 -20.23 13.13 -3.80
CA SER A 522 -18.94 13.36 -4.44
C SER A 522 -18.05 12.14 -4.30
N GLU A 523 -17.16 11.95 -5.26
CA GLU A 523 -16.10 10.94 -5.20
C GLU A 523 -14.72 11.59 -5.15
N THR A 524 -13.76 10.86 -4.60
CA THR A 524 -12.35 11.24 -4.71
C THR A 524 -11.76 10.64 -5.97
N VAL A 525 -11.41 11.49 -6.93
CA VAL A 525 -10.64 11.09 -8.13
C VAL A 525 -9.16 11.34 -7.85
N THR A 526 -8.38 10.26 -7.87
CA THR A 526 -6.92 10.35 -7.78
C THR A 526 -6.29 10.38 -9.16
N LEU A 527 -5.50 11.40 -9.44
CA LEU A 527 -4.60 11.43 -10.59
C LEU A 527 -3.17 11.28 -10.09
N SER A 528 -2.44 10.28 -10.59
CA SER A 528 -1.01 10.17 -10.35
C SER A 528 -0.26 11.13 -11.28
N PRO A 529 0.65 11.97 -10.77
CA PRO A 529 1.55 12.73 -11.61
C PRO A 529 2.40 11.80 -12.49
N PRO A 530 2.93 12.31 -13.63
CA PRO A 530 3.89 11.57 -14.43
C PRO A 530 5.09 11.08 -13.59
N PRO A 531 5.51 9.80 -13.71
CA PRO A 531 6.62 9.22 -12.95
C PRO A 531 7.93 10.02 -13.03
N GLU A 532 8.16 10.69 -14.15
CA GLU A 532 9.36 11.48 -14.42
C GLU A 532 9.53 12.66 -13.46
N LEU A 533 8.46 13.09 -12.80
CA LEU A 533 8.50 14.21 -11.83
C LEU A 533 9.07 13.80 -10.47
N TYR A 534 8.96 12.52 -10.08
CA TYR A 534 9.38 12.04 -8.77
C TYR A 534 10.33 10.84 -8.80
N GLY A 535 10.69 10.35 -9.99
CA GLY A 535 11.79 9.41 -10.17
C GLY A 535 11.52 7.97 -9.71
N LEU A 536 10.25 7.61 -9.51
CA LEU A 536 9.84 6.24 -9.17
C LEU A 536 8.81 5.72 -10.18
N ASN A 537 8.91 4.46 -10.56
CA ASN A 537 7.95 3.79 -11.42
C ASN A 537 6.74 3.29 -10.61
N PRO A 538 5.55 3.90 -10.73
CA PRO A 538 4.37 3.51 -9.97
C PRO A 538 3.88 2.10 -10.30
N LEU A 539 4.17 1.57 -11.49
CA LEU A 539 3.77 0.22 -11.89
C LEU A 539 4.61 -0.87 -11.22
N ARG A 540 5.76 -0.49 -10.64
CA ARG A 540 6.65 -1.36 -9.88
C ARG A 540 6.42 -1.26 -8.37
N ILE A 541 5.41 -0.48 -7.96
CA ILE A 541 5.07 -0.22 -6.57
C ILE A 541 3.66 -0.77 -6.27
N LYS A 542 3.56 -1.59 -5.22
CA LYS A 542 2.28 -2.19 -4.80
C LYS A 542 1.21 -1.15 -4.47
N ASN A 543 -0.05 -1.54 -4.61
CA ASN A 543 -1.23 -0.76 -4.20
C ASN A 543 -1.23 0.69 -4.73
N GLY A 544 -0.61 0.92 -5.89
CA GLY A 544 -0.47 2.25 -6.49
C GLY A 544 0.22 3.26 -5.56
N GLY A 545 1.21 2.82 -4.78
CA GLY A 545 1.99 3.68 -3.89
C GLY A 545 1.38 3.92 -2.50
N VAL A 546 0.30 3.23 -2.13
CA VAL A 546 -0.18 3.22 -0.74
C VAL A 546 0.48 2.07 0.01
N VAL A 547 1.24 2.39 1.06
CA VAL A 547 2.02 1.41 1.81
C VAL A 547 1.53 1.31 3.25
N ASN A 548 1.64 0.12 3.83
CA ASN A 548 1.35 -0.10 5.25
C ASN A 548 2.49 0.51 6.08
N ALA A 549 2.21 1.61 6.78
CA ALA A 549 3.17 2.27 7.67
C ALA A 549 3.36 1.53 8.99
N PHE A 550 2.43 0.63 9.31
CA PHE A 550 2.41 -0.23 10.48
C PHE A 550 2.13 -1.66 10.04
N THR A 551 2.79 -2.62 10.69
CA THR A 551 2.63 -4.05 10.41
C THR A 551 2.42 -4.81 11.72
N ALA A 552 1.60 -5.86 11.69
CA ALA A 552 1.42 -6.73 12.83
C ALA A 552 2.75 -7.40 13.20
N TRP A 553 2.92 -7.72 14.48
CA TRP A 553 4.15 -8.25 15.07
C TRP A 553 5.36 -7.31 14.97
N ASN A 554 5.13 -6.01 14.76
CA ASN A 554 6.17 -4.99 14.89
C ASN A 554 5.95 -4.11 16.12
N THR A 555 7.04 -3.52 16.61
CA THR A 555 6.99 -2.59 17.72
C THR A 555 6.67 -1.17 17.26
N ILE A 556 5.93 -0.45 18.09
CA ILE A 556 5.63 0.97 17.92
C ILE A 556 6.15 1.75 19.11
N SER A 557 6.35 3.05 18.89
CA SER A 557 6.71 4.03 19.90
C SER A 557 5.54 5.02 20.02
N VAL A 558 4.93 5.11 21.20
CA VAL A 558 3.90 6.12 21.49
C VAL A 558 4.56 7.23 22.29
N GLN A 559 4.48 8.47 21.80
CA GLN A 559 5.19 9.61 22.38
C GLN A 559 4.36 10.88 22.38
N GLN A 560 4.55 11.65 23.45
CA GLN A 560 4.05 13.02 23.51
C GLN A 560 5.19 13.91 23.99
N THR A 561 5.36 15.04 23.29
CA THR A 561 6.32 16.08 23.66
C THR A 561 5.61 17.35 24.13
N GLU A 562 5.98 17.86 25.30
CA GLU A 562 5.57 19.16 25.82
C GLU A 562 6.74 20.15 25.73
N ILE A 563 6.41 21.42 25.52
CA ILE A 563 7.37 22.51 25.41
C ILE A 563 7.01 23.63 26.39
N GLN A 564 8.03 24.21 27.01
CA GLN A 564 7.92 25.34 27.92
C GLN A 564 9.00 26.38 27.60
N VAL A 565 8.60 27.64 27.45
CA VAL A 565 9.55 28.75 27.26
C VAL A 565 10.20 29.11 28.59
N LEU A 566 11.52 29.19 28.61
CA LEU A 566 12.31 29.67 29.75
C LEU A 566 12.70 31.14 29.50
N SER A 567 12.22 32.02 30.36
CA SER A 567 12.51 33.46 30.30
C SER A 567 13.51 33.84 31.38
N ASN A 568 14.53 34.62 31.03
CA ASN A 568 15.56 35.12 31.97
C ASN A 568 16.18 33.99 32.83
N PRO A 569 16.85 33.00 32.19
CA PRO A 569 17.46 31.89 32.90
C PRO A 569 18.51 32.40 33.89
N ALA A 570 18.47 31.89 35.11
CA ALA A 570 19.46 32.17 36.15
C ALA A 570 19.77 30.90 36.96
N PRO A 571 21.00 30.77 37.50
CA PRO A 571 21.36 29.64 38.35
C PRO A 571 20.40 29.42 39.52
N ALA A 572 20.19 28.17 39.90
CA ALA A 572 19.28 27.69 40.94
C ALA A 572 17.78 27.90 40.68
N GLN A 573 17.37 28.47 39.54
CA GLN A 573 15.96 28.46 39.14
C GLN A 573 15.50 27.03 38.85
N THR A 574 14.27 26.72 39.23
CA THR A 574 13.65 25.41 39.02
C THR A 574 12.45 25.50 38.10
N TYR A 575 12.34 24.52 37.21
CA TYR A 575 11.22 24.29 36.30
C TYR A 575 10.74 22.83 36.44
N ASN A 576 9.55 22.53 35.93
CA ASN A 576 8.97 21.19 36.03
C ASN A 576 8.76 20.61 34.64
N ALA A 577 9.46 19.52 34.35
CA ALA A 577 9.08 18.56 33.32
C ALA A 577 8.16 17.49 33.93
N ARG A 578 7.53 16.67 33.10
CA ARG A 578 6.74 15.53 33.60
C ARG A 578 7.62 14.47 34.26
N ALA A 579 7.12 13.88 35.35
CA ALA A 579 7.79 12.79 36.05
C ALA A 579 7.98 11.59 35.12
N ASN A 580 9.13 10.93 35.22
CA ASN A 580 9.54 9.80 34.40
C ASN A 580 9.57 10.08 32.89
N ALA A 581 9.65 11.35 32.46
CA ALA A 581 9.93 11.69 31.07
C ALA A 581 11.13 10.87 30.55
N ARG A 582 11.05 10.38 29.32
CA ARG A 582 12.15 9.64 28.70
C ARG A 582 13.29 10.55 28.29
N PHE A 583 12.96 11.79 27.95
CA PHE A 583 13.88 12.76 27.40
C PHE A 583 13.48 14.15 27.91
N VAL A 584 14.48 14.91 28.36
CA VAL A 584 14.35 16.33 28.71
C VAL A 584 15.53 17.05 28.09
N ASP A 585 15.25 18.16 27.42
CA ASP A 585 16.29 19.04 26.90
C ASP A 585 15.91 20.51 27.02
N ILE A 586 16.92 21.38 27.04
CA ILE A 586 16.74 22.80 26.84
C ILE A 586 17.47 23.16 25.56
N THR A 587 16.78 23.77 24.61
CA THR A 587 17.37 24.23 23.36
C THR A 587 17.28 25.74 23.23
N ASP A 588 18.23 26.33 22.53
CA ASP A 588 18.21 27.74 22.16
C ASP A 588 17.42 27.99 20.85
N ALA A 589 17.39 29.24 20.39
CA ALA A 589 16.70 29.65 19.16
C ALA A 589 17.25 29.02 17.88
N GLU A 590 18.51 28.57 17.91
CA GLU A 590 19.20 27.90 16.80
C GLU A 590 19.08 26.37 16.90
N GLY A 591 18.35 25.87 17.90
CA GLY A 591 18.16 24.43 18.15
C GLY A 591 19.34 23.77 18.86
N LYS A 592 20.35 24.53 19.32
CA LYS A 592 21.49 23.97 20.06
C LYS A 592 21.02 23.47 21.42
N SER A 593 21.37 22.23 21.72
CA SER A 593 21.11 21.61 23.02
C SER A 593 22.03 22.18 24.09
N LEU A 594 21.46 22.52 25.25
CA LEU A 594 22.19 22.88 26.46
C LEU A 594 22.48 21.66 27.35
N TRP A 595 22.11 20.45 26.91
CA TRP A 595 22.47 19.24 27.62
C TRP A 595 23.98 19.00 27.53
N THR A 596 24.60 18.64 28.66
CA THR A 596 26.01 18.25 28.71
C THR A 596 26.19 17.12 29.71
N LEU A 597 27.18 16.26 29.51
CA LEU A 597 27.47 15.14 30.42
C LEU A 597 27.78 15.64 31.86
N ALA A 598 28.40 16.80 31.98
CA ALA A 598 28.74 17.43 33.26
C ALA A 598 27.58 18.24 33.88
N ASN A 599 26.39 18.26 33.25
CA ASN A 599 25.24 19.06 33.68
C ASN A 599 25.58 20.56 33.86
N ALA A 600 26.42 21.12 32.99
CA ALA A 600 26.93 22.50 33.12
C ALA A 600 25.82 23.57 33.10
N HIS A 601 24.74 23.33 32.35
CA HIS A 601 23.65 24.30 32.16
C HIS A 601 22.40 23.98 32.97
N TYR A 602 22.06 22.70 33.13
CA TYR A 602 20.94 22.27 33.96
C TYR A 602 21.14 20.84 34.45
N THR A 603 20.39 20.47 35.49
CA THR A 603 20.24 19.10 35.99
C THR A 603 18.76 18.76 36.05
N TRP A 604 18.41 17.51 35.74
CA TRP A 604 17.02 17.04 35.81
C TRP A 604 16.92 15.75 36.61
N VAL A 605 15.92 15.68 37.47
CA VAL A 605 15.63 14.51 38.30
C VAL A 605 14.47 13.72 37.69
N LYS A 606 14.78 12.59 37.05
CA LYS A 606 13.80 11.78 36.32
C LYS A 606 12.56 11.40 37.11
N ALA A 607 12.72 10.94 38.35
CA ALA A 607 11.60 10.48 39.17
C ALA A 607 10.58 11.59 39.50
N THR A 608 11.04 12.82 39.66
CA THR A 608 10.20 13.96 40.07
C THR A 608 9.88 14.93 38.94
N GLY A 609 10.63 14.91 37.85
CA GLY A 609 10.49 15.87 36.74
C GLY A 609 11.14 17.24 36.98
N VAL A 610 11.67 17.51 38.17
CA VAL A 610 12.29 18.80 38.52
C VAL A 610 13.56 19.04 37.71
N VAL A 611 13.61 20.18 37.04
CA VAL A 611 14.74 20.70 36.26
C VAL A 611 15.33 21.89 37.00
N THR A 612 16.60 21.84 37.38
CA THR A 612 17.31 22.93 38.06
C THR A 612 18.35 23.52 37.12
N LEU A 613 18.31 24.83 36.91
CA LEU A 613 19.29 25.54 36.09
C LEU A 613 20.60 25.76 36.87
N ASN A 614 21.72 25.55 36.20
CA ASN A 614 23.07 25.70 36.77
C ASN A 614 23.80 26.92 36.19
N SER A 615 23.30 27.52 35.11
CA SER A 615 23.88 28.72 34.49
C SER A 615 22.80 29.69 33.97
N ASP A 616 23.23 30.85 33.49
CA ASP A 616 22.40 31.88 32.82
C ASP A 616 22.36 31.72 31.29
N PHE A 617 22.85 30.58 30.80
CA PHE A 617 22.99 30.25 29.38
C PHE A 617 23.81 31.26 28.55
N THR A 618 24.77 31.95 29.17
CA THR A 618 25.74 32.80 28.44
C THR A 618 26.37 32.04 27.26
N GLY A 619 26.29 32.62 26.06
CA GLY A 619 26.81 32.02 24.82
C GLY A 619 25.76 31.35 23.93
N PHE A 620 24.49 31.28 24.36
CA PHE A 620 23.37 30.77 23.57
C PHE A 620 22.37 31.88 23.22
N THR A 621 21.56 31.66 22.18
CA THR A 621 20.62 32.67 21.64
C THR A 621 19.19 32.42 22.14
N ALA A 622 18.59 33.37 22.86
CA ALA A 622 17.18 33.28 23.27
C ALA A 622 16.23 33.35 22.04
N PRO A 623 15.01 32.77 22.08
CA PRO A 623 14.35 32.13 23.23
C PRO A 623 14.91 30.74 23.59
N PHE A 624 14.76 30.37 24.87
CA PHE A 624 15.11 29.05 25.38
C PHE A 624 13.87 28.20 25.58
N ILE A 625 13.88 26.97 25.07
CA ILE A 625 12.72 26.06 25.13
C ILE A 625 13.12 24.81 25.91
N LEU A 626 12.51 24.61 27.08
CA LEU A 626 12.51 23.33 27.77
C LEU A 626 11.54 22.39 27.04
N THR A 627 12.03 21.24 26.62
CA THR A 627 11.27 20.20 25.94
C THR A 627 11.33 18.94 26.79
N ASP A 628 10.17 18.34 27.07
CA ASP A 628 10.11 17.02 27.71
C ASP A 628 9.24 16.06 26.89
N THR A 629 9.70 14.82 26.79
CA THR A 629 9.02 13.76 26.04
C THR A 629 8.77 12.57 26.93
N ILE A 630 7.49 12.23 27.12
CA ILE A 630 7.07 10.94 27.66
C ILE A 630 6.89 9.94 26.51
N GLY A 631 7.08 8.65 26.79
CA GLY A 631 6.84 7.62 25.80
C GLY A 631 7.10 6.20 26.27
N GLU A 632 6.61 5.25 25.50
CA GLU A 632 6.85 3.82 25.68
C GLU A 632 6.86 3.08 24.36
N ILE A 633 7.41 1.87 24.38
CA ILE A 633 7.45 0.95 23.24
C ILE A 633 6.43 -0.15 23.51
N ALA A 634 5.60 -0.45 22.53
CA ALA A 634 4.59 -1.50 22.61
C ALA A 634 4.62 -2.38 21.36
N LEU A 635 4.25 -3.66 21.50
CA LEU A 635 4.13 -4.60 20.39
C LEU A 635 2.71 -4.53 19.81
N VAL A 636 2.61 -4.41 18.49
CA VAL A 636 1.34 -4.50 17.76
C VAL A 636 1.04 -5.95 17.41
N THR A 637 -0.16 -6.43 17.73
CA THR A 637 -0.64 -7.77 17.36
C THR A 637 -1.53 -7.76 16.13
N ASP A 638 -2.24 -6.65 15.89
CA ASP A 638 -3.15 -6.51 14.75
C ASP A 638 -3.24 -5.05 14.29
N VAL A 639 -3.46 -4.85 12.99
CA VAL A 639 -3.51 -3.54 12.32
C VAL A 639 -4.83 -3.42 11.57
N GLN A 640 -5.63 -2.43 11.95
CA GLN A 640 -6.85 -2.03 11.26
C GLN A 640 -6.63 -0.68 10.57
N GLU A 641 -7.56 -0.21 9.75
CA GLU A 641 -7.38 1.04 8.99
C GLU A 641 -7.13 2.27 9.88
N GLN A 642 -7.89 2.38 10.98
CA GLN A 642 -7.82 3.50 11.93
C GLN A 642 -7.56 3.04 13.38
N ALA A 643 -7.10 1.81 13.57
CA ALA A 643 -6.77 1.30 14.89
C ALA A 643 -5.56 0.37 14.89
N LEU A 644 -4.78 0.42 15.97
CA LEU A 644 -3.70 -0.51 16.28
C LEU A 644 -4.06 -1.29 17.54
N ILE A 645 -3.95 -2.61 17.48
CA ILE A 645 -4.17 -3.49 18.62
C ILE A 645 -2.81 -3.91 19.19
N LEU A 646 -2.60 -3.66 20.47
CA LEU A 646 -1.37 -3.93 21.19
C LEU A 646 -1.45 -5.25 21.95
N ALA A 647 -0.29 -5.89 22.14
CA ALA A 647 -0.15 -7.10 22.93
C ALA A 647 -0.43 -6.87 24.43
N SER A 648 -0.29 -5.64 24.91
CA SER A 648 -0.51 -5.25 26.30
C SER A 648 -0.99 -3.79 26.36
N PRO A 649 -1.78 -3.40 27.37
CA PRO A 649 -2.19 -2.01 27.54
C PRO A 649 -0.98 -1.11 27.82
N LEU A 650 -1.11 0.17 27.46
CA LEU A 650 -0.08 1.17 27.74
C LEU A 650 0.10 1.37 29.24
N SER A 651 1.33 1.60 29.69
CA SER A 651 1.67 1.82 31.10
C SER A 651 1.21 3.17 31.64
N GLN A 652 0.94 4.13 30.75
CA GLN A 652 0.42 5.45 31.09
C GLN A 652 -0.53 5.99 30.01
N SER A 653 -1.19 7.11 30.32
CA SER A 653 -2.11 7.76 29.38
C SER A 653 -1.37 8.69 28.43
N TYR A 654 -1.70 8.59 27.14
CA TYR A 654 -1.31 9.58 26.14
C TYR A 654 -2.54 10.33 25.66
N PRO A 655 -2.44 11.67 25.53
CA PRO A 655 -3.54 12.48 25.04
C PRO A 655 -3.75 12.29 23.53
N ILE A 656 -4.92 12.74 23.04
CA ILE A 656 -5.17 12.92 21.61
C ILE A 656 -4.05 13.75 20.97
N GLY A 657 -3.66 13.40 19.75
CA GLY A 657 -2.56 14.06 19.02
C GLY A 657 -1.16 13.57 19.40
N ALA A 658 -1.01 12.66 20.37
CA ALA A 658 0.28 12.00 20.61
C ALA A 658 0.75 11.25 19.36
N ASN A 659 2.06 11.28 19.09
CA ASN A 659 2.65 10.60 17.95
C ASN A 659 2.73 9.10 18.23
N VAL A 660 2.31 8.30 17.25
CA VAL A 660 2.46 6.85 17.24
C VAL A 660 3.31 6.50 16.03
N SER A 661 4.45 5.86 16.25
CA SER A 661 5.46 5.65 15.21
C SER A 661 5.87 4.19 15.14
N SER A 662 5.89 3.63 13.93
CA SER A 662 6.45 2.30 13.71
C SER A 662 7.97 2.35 13.92
N VAL A 663 8.51 1.34 14.59
CA VAL A 663 9.92 1.26 14.93
C VAL A 663 10.63 0.34 13.95
N GLN A 664 11.75 0.80 13.39
CA GLN A 664 12.71 -0.05 12.70
C GLN A 664 13.76 -0.50 13.72
N ASN A 665 13.87 -1.82 13.91
CA ASN A 665 14.87 -2.40 14.80
C ASN A 665 16.18 -2.64 14.04
N LEU A 666 17.26 -2.04 14.51
CA LEU A 666 18.62 -2.22 14.00
C LEU A 666 19.36 -3.35 14.74
N GLY A 667 18.78 -3.90 15.81
CA GLY A 667 19.39 -4.91 16.67
C GLY A 667 20.60 -4.37 17.43
N ASP A 668 21.44 -5.28 17.92
CA ASP A 668 22.63 -4.90 18.68
C ASP A 668 23.68 -4.24 17.79
N LEU A 669 24.17 -3.08 18.22
CA LEU A 669 25.22 -2.34 17.54
C LEU A 669 26.52 -2.45 18.33
N GLN A 670 27.48 -3.12 17.71
CA GLN A 670 28.85 -3.27 18.21
C GLN A 670 29.79 -3.43 17.03
N ALA A 671 30.94 -2.76 17.10
CA ALA A 671 31.99 -2.97 16.15
C ALA A 671 32.71 -4.29 16.46
N ARG A 672 32.96 -5.09 15.42
CA ARG A 672 33.51 -6.44 15.56
C ARG A 672 34.30 -6.85 14.33
N ILE A 673 35.18 -7.83 14.52
CA ILE A 673 35.83 -8.52 13.42
C ILE A 673 35.01 -9.74 13.05
N GLY A 674 34.82 -9.94 11.75
CA GLY A 674 34.25 -11.14 11.18
C GLY A 674 35.20 -12.32 11.27
N THR A 675 34.90 -13.34 10.48
CA THR A 675 35.75 -14.52 10.52
C THR A 675 37.09 -14.26 9.82
N VAL A 676 38.19 -14.66 10.47
CA VAL A 676 39.55 -14.56 9.93
C VAL A 676 39.90 -15.82 9.14
N ARG A 677 40.54 -15.65 7.99
CA ARG A 677 40.93 -16.70 7.06
C ARG A 677 42.37 -16.49 6.60
N ASP A 678 43.15 -17.55 6.61
CA ASP A 678 44.47 -17.59 5.99
C ASP A 678 44.40 -18.25 4.61
N MET A 679 45.25 -17.79 3.68
CA MET A 679 45.22 -18.17 2.27
C MET A 679 46.64 -18.38 1.73
N THR A 680 46.88 -19.45 0.96
CA THR A 680 48.20 -19.74 0.37
C THR A 680 48.64 -18.71 -0.67
N ALA A 681 47.68 -18.02 -1.30
CA ALA A 681 47.94 -16.98 -2.29
C ALA A 681 46.78 -15.98 -2.37
N TRP A 682 47.10 -14.69 -2.51
CA TRP A 682 46.13 -13.66 -2.87
C TRP A 682 46.03 -13.48 -4.39
N ALA A 683 44.88 -13.84 -4.98
CA ALA A 683 44.61 -13.75 -6.41
C ALA A 683 43.71 -12.55 -6.80
N ASN A 684 43.60 -11.53 -5.93
CA ASN A 684 42.67 -10.40 -6.09
C ASN A 684 41.19 -10.84 -6.23
N ASN A 685 40.82 -11.92 -5.54
CA ASN A 685 39.46 -12.43 -5.52
C ASN A 685 38.81 -12.14 -4.17
N TRP A 686 37.86 -11.20 -4.16
CA TRP A 686 37.11 -10.80 -2.97
C TRP A 686 35.85 -11.65 -2.74
N ASP A 687 35.42 -12.42 -3.74
CA ASP A 687 34.14 -13.11 -3.68
C ASP A 687 34.30 -14.60 -3.34
N LEU A 688 35.52 -15.15 -3.51
CA LEU A 688 35.85 -16.52 -3.14
C LEU A 688 37.13 -16.58 -2.32
N ASP A 689 37.08 -17.30 -1.20
CA ASP A 689 38.26 -17.63 -0.42
C ASP A 689 39.12 -18.67 -1.16
N GLY A 690 40.45 -18.56 -1.02
CA GLY A 690 41.41 -19.50 -1.58
C GLY A 690 41.71 -20.69 -0.67
N SER A 691 42.65 -21.54 -1.08
CA SER A 691 43.11 -22.66 -0.24
C SER A 691 43.76 -22.16 1.06
N PRO A 692 43.52 -22.84 2.21
CA PRO A 692 44.06 -22.44 3.50
C PRO A 692 45.59 -22.50 3.51
N ALA A 693 46.24 -21.53 4.16
CA ALA A 693 47.69 -21.42 4.23
C ALA A 693 48.30 -22.44 5.19
N THR A 694 49.64 -22.56 5.16
CA THR A 694 50.35 -23.32 6.21
C THR A 694 50.52 -22.47 7.48
N GLY A 695 50.74 -21.16 7.32
CA GLY A 695 50.68 -20.20 8.42
C GLY A 695 49.24 -19.99 8.90
N ASN A 696 49.04 -19.95 10.22
CA ASN A 696 47.72 -19.75 10.81
C ASN A 696 47.80 -18.67 11.89
N MET A 697 46.91 -17.68 11.79
CA MET A 697 46.83 -16.57 12.72
C MET A 697 46.06 -16.98 13.99
N ASN A 698 46.71 -16.86 15.16
CA ASN A 698 46.10 -17.19 16.44
C ASN A 698 45.19 -16.05 16.94
N THR A 699 44.00 -15.98 16.36
CA THR A 699 42.96 -15.00 16.72
C THR A 699 42.16 -15.39 17.97
N VAL A 700 42.38 -16.60 18.51
CA VAL A 700 41.74 -17.08 19.74
C VAL A 700 42.39 -16.45 20.96
N ASP A 701 43.72 -16.57 21.08
CA ASP A 701 44.45 -15.98 22.21
C ASP A 701 44.72 -14.47 22.00
N PHE A 702 44.79 -14.03 20.74
CA PHE A 702 45.07 -12.64 20.36
C PHE A 702 44.06 -12.16 19.32
N PRO A 703 42.81 -11.85 19.74
CA PRO A 703 41.79 -11.33 18.83
C PRO A 703 42.22 -9.99 18.22
N ILE A 704 41.80 -9.74 16.99
CA ILE A 704 41.99 -8.44 16.34
C ILE A 704 41.09 -7.41 17.05
N GLU A 705 41.69 -6.36 17.57
CA GLU A 705 41.00 -5.33 18.35
C GLU A 705 40.41 -4.25 17.45
N VAL A 706 39.23 -3.75 17.81
CA VAL A 706 38.41 -2.79 17.06
C VAL A 706 37.70 -1.88 18.07
N ARG A 707 37.35 -0.65 17.67
CA ARG A 707 36.56 0.28 18.49
C ARG A 707 35.35 0.79 17.70
N ASN A 708 34.26 1.11 18.39
CA ASN A 708 33.02 1.58 17.77
C ASN A 708 33.21 2.91 17.02
N ASP A 709 34.04 3.79 17.56
CA ASP A 709 34.37 5.10 17.00
C ASP A 709 35.33 5.06 15.78
N THR A 710 36.07 3.98 15.55
CA THR A 710 37.03 3.92 14.41
C THR A 710 36.73 2.85 13.38
N ALA A 711 35.98 1.82 13.74
CA ALA A 711 35.66 0.74 12.82
C ALA A 711 34.81 1.20 11.66
N VAL A 712 35.13 0.66 10.49
CA VAL A 712 34.38 0.83 9.25
C VAL A 712 33.91 -0.55 8.79
N ASN A 713 32.79 -0.61 8.08
CA ASN A 713 32.45 -1.79 7.31
C ASN A 713 33.49 -1.89 6.20
N GLU A 714 34.33 -2.93 6.16
CA GLU A 714 35.36 -3.11 5.11
C GLU A 714 35.88 -4.56 5.10
N ASP A 715 36.30 -5.01 3.92
CA ASP A 715 36.99 -6.27 3.72
C ASP A 715 38.50 -6.01 3.65
N TRP A 716 39.24 -6.63 4.57
CA TRP A 716 40.68 -6.47 4.68
C TRP A 716 41.43 -7.70 4.20
N VAL A 717 42.57 -7.46 3.56
CA VAL A 717 43.58 -8.49 3.27
C VAL A 717 44.97 -8.02 3.67
N LEU A 718 45.69 -8.85 4.42
CA LEU A 718 47.12 -8.72 4.66
C LEU A 718 47.84 -9.61 3.66
N ILE A 719 48.67 -9.05 2.77
CA ILE A 719 49.37 -9.81 1.73
C ILE A 719 50.86 -9.84 2.09
N PHE A 720 51.39 -11.03 2.39
CA PHE A 720 52.78 -11.20 2.76
C PHE A 720 53.71 -10.98 1.57
N THR A 721 54.66 -10.07 1.73
CA THR A 721 55.73 -9.78 0.77
C THR A 721 57.02 -10.54 1.09
N SER A 722 57.14 -11.03 2.32
CA SER A 722 58.19 -11.94 2.79
C SER A 722 57.63 -12.81 3.92
N ALA A 723 58.45 -13.64 4.56
CA ALA A 723 58.03 -14.43 5.72
C ALA A 723 57.64 -13.58 6.96
N THR A 724 58.00 -12.29 6.98
CA THR A 724 57.73 -11.39 8.12
C THR A 724 57.08 -10.08 7.74
N ALA A 725 57.16 -9.62 6.49
CA ALA A 725 56.60 -8.34 6.06
C ALA A 725 55.34 -8.54 5.22
N PHE A 726 54.34 -7.67 5.39
CA PHE A 726 53.09 -7.68 4.64
C PHE A 726 52.58 -6.26 4.32
N ARG A 727 51.66 -6.17 3.36
CA ARG A 727 50.86 -4.97 3.09
C ARG A 727 49.41 -5.20 3.49
N CYS A 728 48.77 -4.21 4.09
CA CYS A 728 47.35 -4.24 4.41
C CYS A 728 46.56 -3.48 3.34
N VAL A 729 45.60 -4.16 2.73
CA VAL A 729 44.77 -3.65 1.64
C VAL A 729 43.31 -3.83 2.02
N GLY A 730 42.52 -2.76 1.98
CA GLY A 730 41.06 -2.82 2.04
C GLY A 730 40.47 -2.96 0.64
N ARG A 731 39.34 -3.67 0.48
CA ARG A 731 38.65 -3.84 -0.81
C ARG A 731 38.36 -2.50 -1.48
N ARG A 732 37.95 -1.50 -0.71
CA ARG A 732 37.64 -0.16 -1.21
C ARG A 732 38.73 0.84 -0.89
N LEU A 733 39.34 0.73 0.29
CA LEU A 733 40.37 1.68 0.74
C LEU A 733 41.75 1.48 0.08
N GLY A 734 41.97 0.35 -0.62
CA GLY A 734 43.26 0.03 -1.21
C GLY A 734 44.33 -0.20 -0.14
N GLN A 735 45.61 -0.06 -0.50
CA GLN A 735 46.69 -0.27 0.46
C GLN A 735 46.76 0.87 1.48
N ILE A 736 46.39 0.59 2.73
CA ILE A 736 46.34 1.59 3.80
C ILE A 736 47.63 1.65 4.63
N ALA A 737 48.39 0.55 4.69
CA ALA A 737 49.63 0.47 5.44
C ALA A 737 50.48 -0.73 5.02
N THR A 738 51.74 -0.73 5.46
CA THR A 738 52.64 -1.89 5.46
C THR A 738 52.99 -2.24 6.90
N GLY A 739 53.14 -3.53 7.21
CA GLY A 739 53.45 -4.00 8.54
C GLY A 739 54.40 -5.19 8.52
N ASP A 740 54.72 -5.67 9.71
CA ASP A 740 55.51 -6.86 9.92
C ASP A 740 54.96 -7.70 11.09
N THR A 741 55.39 -8.96 11.18
CA THR A 741 54.98 -9.88 12.24
C THR A 741 55.75 -9.70 13.55
N LEU A 742 56.69 -8.75 13.61
CA LEU A 742 57.58 -8.49 14.74
C LEU A 742 57.06 -7.36 15.65
N ASN A 743 56.18 -6.51 15.13
CA ASN A 743 55.58 -5.36 15.83
C ASN A 743 54.04 -5.41 15.79
N ASP A 744 53.40 -4.71 16.75
CA ASP A 744 51.95 -4.56 16.74
C ASP A 744 51.55 -3.76 15.49
N PHE A 745 50.56 -4.26 14.75
CA PHE A 745 50.10 -3.63 13.53
C PHE A 745 48.81 -2.85 13.80
N ALA A 746 48.90 -1.52 13.76
CA ALA A 746 47.81 -0.60 14.06
C ALA A 746 47.69 0.48 12.97
N PRO A 747 47.12 0.17 11.80
CA PRO A 747 47.06 1.12 10.68
C PRO A 747 46.16 2.32 11.01
N VAL A 748 46.70 3.53 10.90
CA VAL A 748 46.03 4.77 11.28
C VAL A 748 44.97 5.17 10.24
N ASN A 749 43.77 5.45 10.72
CA ASN A 749 42.73 6.08 9.92
C ASN A 749 42.99 7.60 9.85
N PRO A 750 43.17 8.18 8.64
CA PRO A 750 43.47 9.60 8.49
C PRO A 750 42.32 10.52 8.94
N LEU A 751 41.08 10.02 9.01
CA LEU A 751 39.92 10.81 9.45
C LEU A 751 39.83 10.92 10.97
N THR A 752 40.13 9.84 11.70
CA THR A 752 40.02 9.81 13.17
C THR A 752 41.35 10.01 13.87
N LEU A 753 42.47 9.90 13.15
CA LEU A 753 43.83 9.86 13.69
C LEU A 753 44.03 8.72 14.72
N GLN A 754 43.18 7.69 14.64
CA GLN A 754 43.21 6.50 15.48
C GLN A 754 43.28 5.25 14.58
N PRO A 755 43.74 4.10 15.09
CA PRO A 755 43.81 2.88 14.28
C PRO A 755 42.43 2.39 13.82
N TYR A 756 42.35 1.85 12.59
CA TYR A 756 41.16 1.13 12.13
C TYR A 756 40.88 -0.12 12.98
N PHE A 757 41.95 -0.84 13.28
CA PHE A 757 42.00 -2.03 14.12
C PHE A 757 43.44 -2.19 14.65
N ILE A 758 43.65 -3.08 15.62
CA ILE A 758 44.97 -3.41 16.15
C ILE A 758 45.15 -4.92 16.11
N ILE A 759 46.25 -5.36 15.51
CA ILE A 759 46.70 -6.75 15.52
C ILE A 759 47.94 -6.83 16.39
N ARG A 760 47.86 -7.61 17.47
CA ARG A 760 49.01 -7.84 18.36
C ARG A 760 50.04 -8.75 17.71
N THR A 761 51.31 -8.49 17.97
CA THR A 761 52.44 -9.35 17.54
C THR A 761 52.20 -10.84 17.76
N GLY A 762 51.66 -11.21 18.93
CA GLY A 762 51.36 -12.59 19.29
C GLY A 762 50.37 -13.31 18.38
N ALA A 763 49.54 -12.57 17.63
CA ALA A 763 48.52 -13.14 16.74
C ALA A 763 49.11 -13.80 15.49
N PHE A 764 50.26 -13.33 14.98
CA PHE A 764 50.78 -13.78 13.69
C PHE A 764 51.32 -15.21 13.70
N GLY A 765 51.76 -15.74 14.84
CA GLY A 765 52.43 -17.05 14.87
C GLY A 765 53.68 -17.08 13.98
N GLY A 766 53.90 -18.16 13.23
CA GLY A 766 55.03 -18.30 12.32
C GLY A 766 54.71 -19.20 11.11
N GLY A 767 55.65 -19.30 10.17
CA GLY A 767 55.51 -20.15 8.98
C GLY A 767 55.06 -19.44 7.70
N TRP A 768 54.83 -18.13 7.74
CA TRP A 768 54.39 -17.36 6.59
C TRP A 768 55.37 -17.37 5.42
N GLN A 769 54.85 -17.34 4.20
CA GLN A 769 55.62 -17.22 2.96
C GLN A 769 55.17 -16.00 2.14
N ALA A 770 56.05 -15.49 1.29
CA ALA A 770 55.68 -14.44 0.35
C ALA A 770 54.55 -14.93 -0.58
N GLY A 771 53.50 -14.13 -0.71
CA GLY A 771 52.30 -14.43 -1.49
C GLY A 771 51.12 -14.91 -0.65
N GLU A 772 51.36 -15.49 0.54
CA GLU A 772 50.29 -15.86 1.47
C GLU A 772 49.53 -14.63 1.96
N ALA A 773 48.30 -14.83 2.42
CA ALA A 773 47.45 -13.73 2.84
C ALA A 773 46.53 -14.07 4.01
N ILE A 774 46.13 -13.05 4.76
CA ILE A 774 45.11 -13.14 5.81
C ILE A 774 43.95 -12.23 5.42
N ARG A 775 42.74 -12.78 5.33
CA ARG A 775 41.51 -12.05 5.03
C ARG A 775 40.61 -11.99 6.26
N PHE A 776 39.99 -10.85 6.50
CA PHE A 776 38.96 -10.67 7.50
C PHE A 776 38.07 -9.47 7.17
N MET A 777 36.87 -9.43 7.74
CA MET A 777 35.95 -8.29 7.63
C MET A 777 35.94 -7.51 8.94
N SER A 778 35.85 -6.19 8.88
CA SER A 778 35.43 -5.39 10.04
C SER A 778 33.99 -4.93 9.85
N TYR A 779 33.22 -4.94 10.93
CA TYR A 779 31.88 -4.40 11.00
C TYR A 779 31.88 -3.20 11.93
N ALA A 780 31.25 -2.11 11.52
CA ALA A 780 31.04 -0.93 12.34
C ALA A 780 29.80 -1.10 13.24
N ALA A 781 29.74 -0.34 14.34
CA ALA A 781 28.58 -0.28 15.22
C ALA A 781 27.46 0.61 14.62
N SER A 782 27.06 0.34 13.38
CA SER A 782 26.11 1.15 12.62
C SER A 782 25.46 0.34 11.49
N LYS A 783 24.24 0.71 11.12
CA LYS A 783 23.50 0.14 9.99
C LYS A 783 22.89 1.26 9.13
N PRO A 784 22.79 1.10 7.81
CA PRO A 784 22.14 2.07 6.95
C PRO A 784 20.62 2.09 7.20
N VAL A 785 20.03 3.27 7.05
CA VAL A 785 18.58 3.50 7.10
C VAL A 785 18.19 4.37 5.92
N MET A 786 17.15 3.96 5.18
CA MET A 786 16.59 4.70 4.06
C MET A 786 15.36 5.49 4.50
N LEU A 787 15.42 6.81 4.39
CA LEU A 787 14.34 7.73 4.68
C LEU A 787 13.69 8.20 3.38
N LEU A 788 12.38 8.36 3.42
CA LEU A 788 11.55 8.76 2.29
C LEU A 788 10.68 9.93 2.72
N ARG A 789 10.66 11.00 1.93
CA ARG A 789 9.74 12.12 2.09
C ARG A 789 8.91 12.27 0.82
N THR A 790 7.60 12.24 0.98
CA THR A 790 6.64 12.43 -0.12
C THR A 790 5.90 13.74 0.11
N VAL A 791 5.91 14.61 -0.90
CA VAL A 791 5.19 15.88 -0.92
C VAL A 791 4.08 15.77 -1.95
N GLN A 792 2.83 15.86 -1.51
CA GLN A 792 1.66 15.90 -2.39
C GLN A 792 1.47 17.29 -3.00
N SER A 793 0.96 17.34 -4.22
CA SER A 793 0.59 18.59 -4.87
C SER A 793 -0.51 19.31 -4.10
N GLY A 794 -0.29 20.59 -3.81
CA GLY A 794 -1.27 21.44 -3.16
C GLY A 794 -0.69 22.79 -2.77
N HIS A 795 -1.56 23.65 -2.24
CA HIS A 795 -1.16 24.94 -1.70
C HIS A 795 -1.22 24.86 -0.18
N SER A 796 -0.06 24.71 0.46
CA SER A 796 0.08 24.78 1.91
C SER A 796 0.93 26.01 2.25
N GLN A 797 0.45 26.84 3.18
CA GLN A 797 1.24 27.92 3.77
C GLN A 797 1.50 27.59 5.23
N ILE A 798 2.51 26.77 5.47
CA ILE A 798 2.98 26.46 6.82
C ILE A 798 4.29 27.20 7.07
N THR A 799 4.33 27.97 8.16
CA THR A 799 5.46 28.84 8.49
C THR A 799 6.66 28.05 9.04
N THR A 800 6.40 26.88 9.64
CA THR A 800 7.42 25.95 10.14
C THR A 800 6.91 24.52 10.02
N ASP A 801 7.53 23.70 9.17
CA ASP A 801 7.31 22.26 9.14
C ASP A 801 8.56 21.53 9.65
N ARG A 802 8.38 20.57 10.57
CA ARG A 802 9.48 19.82 11.16
C ARG A 802 9.09 18.38 11.42
N ALA A 803 10.03 17.49 11.16
CA ALA A 803 9.97 16.10 11.57
C ALA A 803 11.29 15.71 12.23
N VAL A 804 11.23 14.77 13.16
CA VAL A 804 12.38 14.40 13.98
C VAL A 804 12.58 12.89 13.96
N LEU A 805 13.68 12.45 13.35
CA LEU A 805 14.18 11.08 13.47
C LEU A 805 14.79 10.90 14.87
N ALA A 806 14.35 9.90 15.60
CA ALA A 806 14.95 9.51 16.86
C ALA A 806 15.73 8.20 16.69
N PHE A 807 16.94 8.17 17.25
CA PHE A 807 17.75 6.96 17.42
C PHE A 807 17.90 6.67 18.91
N ARG A 808 17.60 5.44 19.31
CA ARG A 808 17.63 4.98 20.70
C ARG A 808 18.15 3.56 20.79
N GLY A 809 18.54 3.16 21.98
CA GLY A 809 18.92 1.80 22.34
C GLY A 809 19.06 1.69 23.85
N ASN A 810 19.33 0.50 24.33
CA ASN A 810 19.59 0.25 25.74
C ASN A 810 21.08 0.00 25.96
N GLU A 811 21.59 0.47 27.09
CA GLU A 811 22.92 0.11 27.53
C GLU A 811 22.96 -1.38 27.92
N SER A 812 24.06 -2.07 27.56
CA SER A 812 24.28 -3.50 27.84
C SER A 812 24.57 -3.82 29.30
#